data_AF-A0A210WAF5-F1
#
_entry.id   AF-A0A210WAF5-F1
#
_cell.length_a   1.000
_cell.length_b   1.000
_cell.length_c   1.000
_cell.angle_alpha   90.00
_cell.angle_beta   90.00
_cell.angle_gamma   90.00
#
_symmetry.space_group_name_H-M   'P 1'
#
loop_
_entity.id
_entity.type
_entity.pdbx_description
1 polymer ?
#
loop_
_entity_poly.entity_id
_entity_poly.type
_entity_poly.pdbx_seq_one_letter_code
_entity_poly.pdbx_strand_id
1 'polypeptide(L)'
;MKFTILRLLKPSELGMFHEYRRQGKERAKQRAINFDWNVVDKVFPSAEDQDTIAINCRRLEDEHTVVEVASWLKRQNRNWRFEGDCPTSPFYRFVDPGVLFAMVVDASTTPASASWVVIPADHPAYSSILGHGESARLGKSAMIALYGDEGLHCQSVLSDQFPQLFKEGETVSVTPQKENDNNRDDDDDAAPDPLGLFKILARAGHSLPSAVADLVDNSLSHGAREIDITFPNPNVGGRWMCIRDDGTGMTPAGLRDAMKIGHQREYDDGDLGKFGYGLKGAAWSQADRLTVVSKAAGNETTTLTWDKEHLAKTRRWSLLNDPAAPEHASAVDIGDSGTAVLLTQMRPSMEPSRGKAGSPYAQELAAIRSHLELVFHRYLEGKARGREKIVIRLNGDVLRANNPMGHPLTKEYDQHRIELPGSASDKTAALYVRAYVTPNEAEFDEYIKDLPPLEQRVERDRHTLNGRANDAQGLYFYRLDRLIKWGGWEDIFAKDEHTKLIRVAVDFDRLADEQLQVDISKQLIRLPFAIIKPLEDLIKSPRAAARLRYNKKEKPAPAPKGGGKTESPTGTPAPSGFVQPTTAAGGSPVTAPAPAPAAKKDRTAIRLVSSGDKPWQRKTGFKGEEVEVSPLMPTLVTLVQRIDKDAEAKTALSEFLRALESAGVPDQLTDKA
;
A
#
# COMPACT_ATOMS: atom_id res chain seq x y z
N MET A 1 4.12 -4.00 -19.22
CA MET A 1 4.49 -2.91 -18.28
C MET A 1 5.96 -2.62 -18.52
N LYS A 2 6.28 -1.47 -19.10
CA LYS A 2 7.66 -1.12 -19.46
C LYS A 2 8.35 -0.34 -18.34
N PHE A 3 9.54 -0.78 -17.94
CA PHE A 3 10.37 -0.13 -16.93
C PHE A 3 11.77 0.11 -17.45
N THR A 4 12.41 1.17 -16.96
CA THR A 4 13.83 1.44 -17.18
C THR A 4 14.57 1.22 -15.87
N ILE A 5 15.41 0.19 -15.83
CA ILE A 5 16.24 -0.19 -14.69
C ILE A 5 17.64 0.36 -14.90
N LEU A 6 18.15 1.08 -13.91
CA LEU A 6 19.50 1.65 -13.92
C LEU A 6 20.29 1.12 -12.72
N ARG A 7 21.54 0.71 -12.95
CA ARG A 7 22.47 0.26 -11.90
C ARG A 7 23.89 0.70 -12.19
N LEU A 8 24.58 1.23 -11.18
CA LEU A 8 26.04 1.35 -11.25
C LEU A 8 26.69 0.02 -10.86
N LEU A 9 27.41 -0.61 -11.77
CA LEU A 9 27.95 -1.95 -11.55
C LEU A 9 29.10 -1.94 -10.54
N LYS A 10 29.04 -2.86 -9.59
CA LYS A 10 30.07 -3.08 -8.56
C LYS A 10 31.18 -4.01 -9.08
N PRO A 11 32.41 -3.96 -8.54
CA PRO A 11 33.50 -4.84 -8.96
C PRO A 11 33.17 -6.35 -8.94
N SER A 12 32.30 -6.78 -8.01
CA SER A 12 31.85 -8.18 -7.93
C SER A 12 30.95 -8.60 -9.09
N GLU A 13 30.27 -7.68 -9.75
CA GLU A 13 29.28 -7.93 -10.80
C GLU A 13 29.93 -7.97 -12.19
N LEU A 14 31.07 -7.27 -12.35
CA LEU A 14 31.83 -7.21 -13.60
C LEU A 14 32.40 -8.56 -14.03
N GLY A 15 32.47 -9.54 -13.12
CA GLY A 15 32.84 -10.92 -13.44
C GLY A 15 31.90 -11.58 -14.46
N MET A 16 30.69 -11.06 -14.69
CA MET A 16 29.79 -11.47 -15.78
C MET A 16 30.45 -11.32 -17.17
N PHE A 17 31.28 -10.30 -17.39
CA PHE A 17 31.92 -10.02 -18.67
C PHE A 17 33.22 -10.82 -18.81
N HIS A 18 33.38 -11.58 -19.90
CA HIS A 18 34.58 -12.40 -20.12
C HIS A 18 35.85 -11.57 -20.24
N GLU A 19 35.81 -10.45 -20.97
CA GLU A 19 36.98 -9.58 -21.17
C GLU A 19 37.51 -8.98 -19.87
N TYR A 20 36.62 -8.60 -18.94
CA TYR A 20 37.03 -8.13 -17.61
C TYR A 20 37.84 -9.18 -16.84
N ARG A 21 37.46 -10.47 -16.97
CA ARG A 21 38.18 -11.60 -16.37
C ARG A 21 39.50 -11.86 -17.05
N ARG A 22 39.53 -11.82 -18.38
CA ARG A 22 40.72 -12.03 -19.20
C ARG A 22 41.82 -11.01 -18.88
N GLN A 23 41.45 -9.78 -18.54
CA GLN A 23 42.36 -8.72 -18.11
C GLN A 23 42.90 -8.89 -16.67
N GLY A 24 42.50 -9.95 -15.94
CA GLY A 24 42.95 -10.21 -14.57
C GLY A 24 42.36 -9.25 -13.53
N LYS A 25 41.31 -8.48 -13.88
CA LYS A 25 40.68 -7.49 -13.00
C LYS A 25 39.64 -8.10 -12.04
N GLU A 26 39.33 -9.39 -12.20
CA GLU A 26 38.32 -10.10 -11.43
C GLU A 26 38.73 -10.25 -9.95
N ARG A 27 37.86 -9.77 -9.04
CA ARG A 27 38.04 -9.92 -7.59
C ARG A 27 37.13 -10.96 -6.94
N ALA A 28 36.08 -11.39 -7.64
CA ALA A 28 35.09 -12.36 -7.13
C ALA A 28 34.52 -13.20 -8.27
N LYS A 29 34.30 -14.51 -8.02
CA LYS A 29 33.77 -15.51 -8.98
C LYS A 29 32.27 -15.39 -9.25
N GLN A 30 31.73 -14.18 -9.29
CA GLN A 30 30.31 -13.93 -9.58
C GLN A 30 30.11 -13.70 -11.09
N ARG A 31 29.05 -14.30 -11.64
CA ARG A 31 28.69 -14.27 -13.08
C ARG A 31 27.28 -13.72 -13.28
N ALA A 32 26.94 -12.72 -12.47
CA ALA A 32 25.59 -12.19 -12.37
C ALA A 32 25.61 -10.73 -11.94
N ILE A 33 24.58 -9.98 -12.31
CA ILE A 33 24.33 -8.64 -11.76
C ILE A 33 23.34 -8.79 -10.61
N ASN A 34 23.60 -8.17 -9.45
CA ASN A 34 22.63 -8.21 -8.37
C ASN A 34 21.51 -7.20 -8.63
N PHE A 35 20.28 -7.63 -8.43
CA PHE A 35 19.07 -6.82 -8.47
C PHE A 35 18.52 -6.68 -7.06
N ASP A 36 18.22 -5.45 -6.69
CA ASP A 36 17.70 -5.14 -5.37
C ASP A 36 16.24 -5.62 -5.29
N TRP A 37 15.84 -6.25 -4.17
CA TRP A 37 14.51 -6.88 -4.05
C TRP A 37 13.36 -5.91 -4.31
N ASN A 38 13.45 -4.67 -3.82
CA ASN A 38 12.43 -3.65 -4.02
C ASN A 38 12.28 -3.23 -5.50
N VAL A 39 13.34 -3.37 -6.30
CA VAL A 39 13.30 -3.11 -7.74
C VAL A 39 12.58 -4.26 -8.44
N VAL A 40 12.89 -5.51 -8.08
CA VAL A 40 12.21 -6.68 -8.63
C VAL A 40 10.73 -6.69 -8.24
N ASP A 41 10.41 -6.41 -6.98
CA ASP A 41 9.02 -6.31 -6.49
C ASP A 41 8.21 -5.23 -7.23
N LYS A 42 8.85 -4.12 -7.64
CA LYS A 42 8.20 -3.07 -8.44
C LYS A 42 7.93 -3.51 -9.89
N VAL A 43 8.87 -4.24 -10.49
CA VAL A 43 8.83 -4.63 -11.92
C VAL A 43 8.04 -5.93 -12.14
N PHE A 44 8.22 -6.89 -11.24
CA PHE A 44 7.63 -8.23 -11.25
C PHE A 44 6.84 -8.49 -9.95
N PRO A 45 5.75 -7.73 -9.71
CA PRO A 45 5.02 -7.78 -8.44
C PRO A 45 4.32 -9.11 -8.16
N SER A 46 4.16 -10.00 -9.15
CA SER A 46 3.62 -11.34 -8.90
C SER A 46 4.67 -12.37 -8.52
N ALA A 47 5.97 -12.05 -8.63
CA ALA A 47 7.03 -13.02 -8.43
C ALA A 47 7.10 -13.48 -6.95
N GLU A 48 7.16 -14.78 -6.75
CA GLU A 48 7.31 -15.42 -5.45
C GLU A 48 8.77 -15.62 -5.06
N ASP A 49 8.98 -15.95 -3.78
CA ASP A 49 10.30 -16.16 -3.20
C ASP A 49 11.08 -17.35 -3.80
N GLN A 50 10.40 -18.26 -4.49
CA GLN A 50 11.00 -19.44 -5.12
C GLN A 50 11.16 -19.28 -6.64
N ASP A 51 10.75 -18.14 -7.20
CA ASP A 51 10.64 -17.98 -8.63
C ASP A 51 12.00 -17.79 -9.32
N THR A 52 12.02 -18.30 -10.54
CA THR A 52 12.97 -17.89 -11.57
C THR A 52 12.17 -17.14 -12.62
N ILE A 53 12.46 -15.84 -12.77
CA ILE A 53 11.77 -15.00 -13.76
C ILE A 53 12.55 -15.12 -15.06
N ALA A 54 11.99 -15.81 -16.05
CA ALA A 54 12.59 -15.92 -17.37
C ALA A 54 12.48 -14.59 -18.14
N ILE A 55 13.57 -14.18 -18.78
CA ILE A 55 13.67 -12.93 -19.54
C ILE A 55 14.40 -13.20 -20.86
N ASN A 56 13.76 -12.88 -21.98
CA ASN A 56 14.40 -12.82 -23.29
C ASN A 56 15.09 -11.45 -23.43
N CYS A 57 16.42 -11.44 -23.39
CA CYS A 57 17.20 -10.23 -23.38
C CYS A 57 17.88 -9.98 -24.72
N ARG A 58 17.72 -8.77 -25.25
CA ARG A 58 18.52 -8.26 -26.36
C ARG A 58 19.68 -7.44 -25.85
N ARG A 59 20.86 -7.59 -26.45
CA ARG A 59 22.03 -6.77 -26.16
C ARG A 59 22.92 -6.63 -27.39
N LEU A 60 23.90 -5.75 -27.30
CA LEU A 60 24.94 -5.61 -28.31
C LEU A 60 25.98 -6.75 -28.18
N GLU A 61 26.32 -7.40 -29.28
CA GLU A 61 27.51 -8.25 -29.41
C GLU A 61 28.72 -7.42 -29.88
N ASP A 62 28.48 -6.39 -30.68
CA ASP A 62 29.42 -5.35 -31.10
C ASP A 62 28.67 -4.01 -31.30
N GLU A 63 29.31 -2.99 -31.89
CA GLU A 63 28.70 -1.67 -32.10
C GLU A 63 27.40 -1.69 -32.93
N HIS A 64 27.16 -2.74 -33.74
CA HIS A 64 26.05 -2.79 -34.69
C HIS A 64 25.17 -4.04 -34.56
N THR A 65 25.71 -5.13 -34.04
CA THR A 65 25.04 -6.43 -33.98
C THR A 65 24.26 -6.59 -32.68
N VAL A 66 22.94 -6.78 -32.78
CA VAL A 66 22.07 -7.15 -31.65
C VAL A 66 21.88 -8.65 -31.62
N VAL A 67 22.08 -9.25 -30.44
CA VAL A 67 21.82 -10.66 -30.19
C VAL A 67 20.75 -10.81 -29.12
N GLU A 68 19.95 -11.88 -29.24
CA GLU A 68 18.94 -12.25 -28.25
C GLU A 68 19.43 -13.46 -27.45
N VAL A 69 19.40 -13.33 -26.11
CA VAL A 69 19.95 -14.31 -25.18
C VAL A 69 18.92 -14.56 -24.07
N ALA A 70 18.61 -15.84 -23.84
CA ALA A 70 17.78 -16.24 -22.72
C ALA A 70 18.51 -15.94 -21.41
N SER A 71 17.90 -15.13 -20.56
CA SER A 71 18.39 -14.73 -19.24
C SER A 71 17.31 -14.99 -18.19
N TRP A 72 17.67 -14.90 -16.92
CA TRP A 72 16.70 -15.02 -15.84
C TRP A 72 17.10 -14.23 -14.59
N LEU A 73 16.09 -13.80 -13.82
CA LEU A 73 16.29 -13.36 -12.44
C LEU A 73 16.02 -14.54 -11.52
N LYS A 74 17.02 -14.90 -10.70
CA LYS A 74 16.89 -15.94 -9.67
C LYS A 74 17.07 -15.33 -8.29
N ARG A 75 16.17 -15.65 -7.36
CA ARG A 75 16.28 -15.16 -5.99
C ARG A 75 17.37 -15.91 -5.23
N GLN A 76 18.22 -15.17 -4.52
CA GLN A 76 19.19 -15.72 -3.57
C GLN A 76 19.23 -14.88 -2.30
N ASN A 77 18.68 -15.42 -1.20
CA ASN A 77 18.44 -14.70 0.04
C ASN A 77 17.55 -13.46 -0.16
N ARG A 78 18.09 -12.25 0.13
CA ARG A 78 17.37 -10.97 0.03
C ARG A 78 17.60 -10.23 -1.29
N ASN A 79 18.41 -10.77 -2.20
CA ASN A 79 18.72 -10.13 -3.47
C ASN A 79 18.37 -11.07 -4.62
N TRP A 80 18.08 -10.49 -5.76
CA TRP A 80 17.91 -11.22 -7.00
C TRP A 80 19.21 -11.18 -7.79
N ARG A 81 19.46 -12.21 -8.60
CA ARG A 81 20.61 -12.28 -9.49
C ARG A 81 20.14 -12.41 -10.92
N PHE A 82 20.57 -11.49 -11.76
CA PHE A 82 20.39 -11.55 -13.20
C PHE A 82 21.51 -12.42 -13.80
N GLU A 83 21.10 -13.55 -14.36
CA GLU A 83 21.95 -14.64 -14.83
C GLU A 83 21.54 -15.06 -16.25
N GLY A 84 22.33 -15.96 -16.86
CA GLY A 84 22.02 -16.58 -18.16
C GLY A 84 22.86 -16.05 -19.32
N ASP A 85 23.43 -14.86 -19.19
CA ASP A 85 24.33 -14.28 -20.19
C ASP A 85 25.70 -13.92 -19.60
N CYS A 86 26.76 -14.31 -20.30
CA CYS A 86 28.16 -14.02 -19.95
C CYS A 86 28.89 -13.61 -21.22
N PRO A 87 28.77 -12.34 -21.65
CA PRO A 87 29.28 -11.89 -22.95
C PRO A 87 30.77 -12.22 -23.12
N THR A 88 31.10 -12.83 -24.26
CA THR A 88 32.49 -13.20 -24.61
C THR A 88 33.14 -12.24 -25.62
N SER A 89 32.34 -11.36 -26.23
CA SER A 89 32.81 -10.40 -27.23
C SER A 89 33.88 -9.43 -26.71
N PRO A 90 34.91 -9.12 -27.53
CA PRO A 90 35.88 -8.05 -27.29
C PRO A 90 35.28 -6.64 -27.14
N PHE A 91 34.01 -6.46 -27.51
CA PHE A 91 33.28 -5.20 -27.38
C PHE A 91 33.26 -4.71 -25.93
N TYR A 92 33.11 -5.60 -24.96
CA TYR A 92 33.01 -5.27 -23.53
C TYR A 92 34.36 -5.01 -22.84
N ARG A 93 35.44 -4.75 -23.58
CA ARG A 93 36.78 -4.49 -23.01
C ARG A 93 36.84 -3.27 -22.10
N PHE A 94 35.93 -2.31 -22.31
CA PHE A 94 35.86 -1.02 -21.62
C PHE A 94 35.22 -1.12 -20.22
N VAL A 95 34.65 -2.28 -19.88
CA VAL A 95 33.93 -2.46 -18.63
C VAL A 95 34.89 -2.33 -17.46
N ASP A 96 34.62 -1.37 -16.58
CA ASP A 96 35.38 -1.09 -15.36
C ASP A 96 34.41 -0.69 -14.21
N PRO A 97 34.86 -0.66 -12.94
CA PRO A 97 33.98 -0.29 -11.82
C PRO A 97 33.32 1.08 -12.01
N GLY A 98 32.00 1.14 -11.81
CA GLY A 98 31.23 2.38 -11.96
C GLY A 98 30.58 2.59 -13.33
N VAL A 99 30.75 1.68 -14.30
CA VAL A 99 29.94 1.70 -15.52
C VAL A 99 28.45 1.59 -15.21
N LEU A 100 27.63 2.23 -16.03
CA LEU A 100 26.18 2.23 -15.90
C LEU A 100 25.59 1.07 -16.70
N PHE A 101 24.90 0.18 -16.01
CA PHE A 101 24.01 -0.81 -16.62
C PHE A 101 22.62 -0.19 -16.76
N ALA A 102 22.09 -0.19 -17.99
CA ALA A 102 20.75 0.28 -18.30
C ALA A 102 19.96 -0.83 -18.99
N MET A 103 18.76 -1.12 -18.49
CA MET A 103 17.88 -2.17 -19.01
C MET A 103 16.47 -1.62 -19.17
N VAL A 104 15.90 -1.74 -20.36
CA VAL A 104 14.47 -1.50 -20.59
C VAL A 104 13.79 -2.86 -20.64
N VAL A 105 12.82 -3.09 -19.75
CA VAL A 105 12.14 -4.37 -19.59
C VAL A 105 10.64 -4.21 -19.72
N ASP A 106 10.01 -5.04 -20.53
CA ASP A 106 8.57 -5.26 -20.53
C ASP A 106 8.23 -6.49 -19.69
N ALA A 107 7.70 -6.23 -18.50
CA ALA A 107 7.32 -7.25 -17.54
C ALA A 107 5.87 -7.76 -17.70
N SER A 108 5.17 -7.43 -18.80
CA SER A 108 3.79 -7.90 -19.04
C SER A 108 3.69 -9.30 -19.65
N THR A 109 4.81 -9.88 -20.06
CA THR A 109 4.87 -11.17 -20.74
C THR A 109 5.69 -12.17 -19.94
N THR A 110 5.46 -13.45 -20.18
CA THR A 110 6.24 -14.55 -19.60
C THR A 110 6.66 -15.51 -20.74
N PRO A 111 7.96 -15.65 -21.06
CA PRO A 111 9.10 -14.88 -20.53
C PRO A 111 8.98 -13.37 -20.77
N ALA A 112 9.50 -12.56 -19.86
CA ALA A 112 9.54 -11.12 -20.04
C ALA A 112 10.50 -10.74 -21.18
N SER A 113 10.29 -9.59 -21.83
CA SER A 113 11.22 -9.11 -22.86
C SER A 113 12.05 -7.95 -22.32
N ALA A 114 13.35 -7.93 -22.60
CA ALA A 114 14.20 -6.83 -22.20
C ALA A 114 15.27 -6.51 -23.23
N SER A 115 15.78 -5.28 -23.17
CA SER A 115 16.97 -4.85 -23.89
C SER A 115 17.90 -4.15 -22.92
N TRP A 116 19.20 -4.48 -22.92
CA TRP A 116 20.14 -3.88 -21.98
C TRP A 116 21.48 -3.51 -22.62
N VAL A 117 22.10 -2.47 -22.07
CA VAL A 117 23.41 -1.96 -22.49
C VAL A 117 24.25 -1.58 -21.27
N VAL A 118 25.58 -1.64 -21.41
CA VAL A 118 26.52 -1.09 -20.44
C VAL A 118 27.17 0.15 -21.04
N ILE A 119 27.14 1.25 -20.30
CA ILE A 119 27.56 2.57 -20.74
C ILE A 119 28.79 2.98 -19.91
N PRO A 120 29.93 3.29 -20.54
CA PRO A 120 31.12 3.72 -19.82
C PRO A 120 30.94 5.15 -19.27
N ALA A 121 31.70 5.48 -18.22
CA ALA A 121 31.53 6.73 -17.46
C ALA A 121 31.83 8.00 -18.27
N ASP A 122 32.62 7.87 -19.33
CA ASP A 122 33.00 8.93 -20.27
C ASP A 122 31.99 9.11 -21.44
N HIS A 123 31.01 8.22 -21.58
CA HIS A 123 30.00 8.31 -22.63
C HIS A 123 28.99 9.43 -22.36
N PRO A 124 28.56 10.23 -23.37
CA PRO A 124 27.59 11.32 -23.18
C PRO A 124 26.26 10.87 -22.55
N ALA A 125 25.79 9.67 -22.89
CA ALA A 125 24.60 9.08 -22.29
C ALA A 125 24.70 8.93 -20.76
N TYR A 126 25.90 8.65 -20.22
CA TYR A 126 26.11 8.42 -18.80
C TYR A 126 25.79 9.69 -17.99
N SER A 127 26.38 10.82 -18.37
CA SER A 127 26.16 12.11 -17.69
C SER A 127 24.74 12.64 -17.93
N SER A 128 24.19 12.46 -19.13
CA SER A 128 22.81 12.85 -19.45
C SER A 128 21.77 12.09 -18.61
N ILE A 129 21.96 10.78 -18.43
CA ILE A 129 21.07 9.96 -17.60
C ILE A 129 21.24 10.34 -16.12
N LEU A 130 22.46 10.40 -15.57
CA LEU A 130 22.64 10.67 -14.14
C LEU A 130 22.35 12.13 -13.74
N GLY A 131 22.44 13.08 -14.68
CA GLY A 131 22.15 14.49 -14.45
C GLY A 131 20.67 14.84 -14.40
N HIS A 132 19.77 13.93 -14.79
CA HIS A 132 18.32 14.16 -14.79
C HIS A 132 17.70 13.87 -13.41
N GLY A 133 16.71 14.66 -13.00
CA GLY A 133 16.18 14.67 -11.62
C GLY A 133 15.64 13.32 -11.12
N GLU A 134 14.96 12.55 -11.98
CA GLU A 134 14.37 11.25 -11.63
C GLU A 134 15.42 10.15 -11.44
N SER A 135 16.50 10.20 -12.22
CA SER A 135 17.61 9.24 -12.19
C SER A 135 18.75 9.65 -11.23
N ALA A 136 18.80 10.92 -10.81
CA ALA A 136 19.78 11.44 -9.85
C ALA A 136 19.77 10.69 -8.50
N ARG A 137 18.64 10.06 -8.15
CA ARG A 137 18.51 9.23 -6.95
C ARG A 137 19.33 7.93 -7.01
N LEU A 138 19.81 7.52 -8.18
CA LEU A 138 20.65 6.33 -8.34
C LEU A 138 21.91 6.40 -7.46
N GLY A 139 22.49 7.60 -7.28
CA GLY A 139 23.65 7.80 -6.40
C GLY A 139 23.41 7.42 -4.93
N LYS A 140 22.15 7.43 -4.47
CA LYS A 140 21.77 7.05 -3.09
C LYS A 140 21.33 5.59 -2.96
N SER A 141 20.77 4.99 -4.01
CA SER A 141 20.14 3.67 -3.96
C SER A 141 20.90 2.56 -4.70
N ALA A 142 21.97 2.87 -5.44
CA ALA A 142 22.77 1.94 -6.26
C ALA A 142 22.03 1.22 -7.42
N MET A 143 20.71 1.03 -7.30
CA MET A 143 19.79 0.61 -8.37
C MET A 143 18.44 1.33 -8.24
N ILE A 144 17.81 1.65 -9.37
CA ILE A 144 16.44 2.19 -9.43
C ILE A 144 15.68 1.58 -10.61
N ALA A 145 14.34 1.55 -10.52
CA ALA A 145 13.44 1.28 -11.63
C ALA A 145 12.47 2.44 -11.83
N LEU A 146 12.49 3.00 -13.04
CA LEU A 146 11.68 4.13 -13.47
C LEU A 146 10.51 3.62 -14.33
N TYR A 147 9.31 4.16 -14.12
CA TYR A 147 8.10 3.81 -14.86
C TYR A 147 7.41 5.04 -15.45
N GLY A 148 6.84 4.90 -16.65
CA GLY A 148 6.09 5.97 -17.31
C GLY A 148 6.93 7.25 -17.46
N ASP A 149 6.35 8.39 -17.07
CA ASP A 149 6.98 9.71 -17.16
C ASP A 149 8.37 9.78 -16.48
N GLU A 150 8.63 8.96 -15.45
CA GLU A 150 9.93 8.90 -14.74
C GLU A 150 11.08 8.43 -15.65
N GLY A 151 10.77 7.54 -16.61
CA GLY A 151 11.74 6.87 -17.46
C GLY A 151 11.94 7.52 -18.83
N LEU A 152 11.08 8.46 -19.23
CA LEU A 152 11.03 9.01 -20.59
C LEU A 152 12.36 9.62 -21.04
N HIS A 153 12.98 10.45 -20.19
CA HIS A 153 14.29 11.05 -20.50
C HIS A 153 15.35 9.97 -20.73
N CYS A 154 15.42 8.97 -19.85
CA CYS A 154 16.38 7.89 -19.98
C CYS A 154 16.14 7.07 -21.25
N GLN A 155 14.89 6.76 -21.58
CA GLN A 155 14.53 6.02 -22.79
C GLN A 155 14.84 6.80 -24.06
N SER A 156 14.61 8.12 -24.07
CA SER A 156 15.01 9.00 -25.19
C SER A 156 16.51 8.94 -25.40
N VAL A 157 17.31 9.14 -24.35
CA VAL A 157 18.78 9.10 -24.43
C VAL A 157 19.25 7.71 -24.91
N LEU A 158 18.67 6.63 -24.40
CA LEU A 158 19.01 5.27 -24.83
C LEU A 158 18.64 5.01 -26.31
N SER A 159 17.50 5.53 -26.76
CA SER A 159 17.04 5.40 -28.15
C SER A 159 17.89 6.20 -29.13
N ASP A 160 18.34 7.40 -28.73
CA ASP A 160 19.18 8.26 -29.55
C ASP A 160 20.61 7.70 -29.68
N GLN A 161 21.14 7.14 -28.59
CA GLN A 161 22.54 6.68 -28.52
C GLN A 161 22.71 5.22 -28.94
N PHE A 162 21.68 4.38 -28.76
CA PHE A 162 21.69 2.96 -29.13
C PHE A 162 20.41 2.58 -29.89
N PRO A 163 20.12 3.23 -31.05
CA PRO A 163 18.87 3.06 -31.79
C PRO A 163 18.62 1.63 -32.26
N GLN A 164 19.67 0.86 -32.54
CA GLN A 164 19.60 -0.54 -32.92
C GLN A 164 19.01 -1.43 -31.81
N LEU A 165 19.11 -1.00 -30.55
CA LEU A 165 18.68 -1.79 -29.39
C LEU A 165 17.37 -1.28 -28.78
N PHE A 166 17.15 0.04 -28.76
CA PHE A 166 16.01 0.67 -28.06
C PHE A 166 15.01 1.40 -28.96
N LYS A 167 15.10 1.31 -30.29
CA LYS A 167 14.04 1.85 -31.15
C LYS A 167 12.69 1.20 -30.82
N GLU A 168 11.77 2.00 -30.29
CA GLU A 168 10.35 1.69 -30.32
C GLU A 168 9.78 2.11 -31.69
N GLY A 169 8.84 1.31 -32.20
CA GLY A 169 8.09 1.65 -33.42
C GLY A 169 7.35 2.98 -33.22
N GLU A 170 7.53 3.87 -34.19
CA GLU A 170 6.82 5.15 -34.38
C GLU A 170 6.61 6.00 -33.10
N THR A 171 7.68 6.62 -32.61
CA THR A 171 7.56 8.02 -32.16
C THR A 171 7.24 8.87 -33.38
N VAL A 172 5.95 8.98 -33.69
CA VAL A 172 5.44 9.90 -34.71
C VAL A 172 5.94 11.30 -34.36
N SER A 173 6.71 11.86 -35.27
CA SER A 173 7.18 13.22 -35.24
C SER A 173 5.97 14.14 -35.02
N VAL A 174 5.95 14.85 -33.89
CA VAL A 174 4.99 15.93 -33.67
C VAL A 174 5.30 17.01 -34.70
N THR A 175 4.67 16.90 -35.85
CA THR A 175 4.58 18.02 -36.78
C THR A 175 3.48 18.91 -36.21
N PRO A 176 3.77 20.17 -35.84
CA PRO A 176 2.70 21.10 -35.51
C PRO A 176 1.91 21.31 -36.79
N GLN A 177 0.76 20.64 -36.92
CA GLN A 177 -0.23 21.04 -37.91
C GLN A 177 -0.67 22.45 -37.51
N LYS A 178 -0.25 23.43 -38.32
CA LYS A 178 -0.93 24.73 -38.35
C LYS A 178 -2.37 24.44 -38.75
N GLU A 179 -3.29 24.55 -37.80
CA GLU A 179 -4.70 24.67 -38.10
C GLU A 179 -4.89 25.94 -38.94
N ASN A 180 -5.27 25.75 -40.21
CA ASN A 180 -5.96 26.78 -40.98
C ASN A 180 -7.38 26.86 -40.41
N ASP A 181 -7.55 27.60 -39.32
CA ASP A 181 -8.87 28.09 -38.91
C ASP A 181 -9.02 29.53 -39.37
N ASN A 182 -9.59 29.67 -40.57
CA ASN A 182 -10.23 30.91 -40.99
C ASN A 182 -11.61 30.98 -40.30
N ASN A 183 -11.61 31.30 -39.01
CA ASN A 183 -12.69 32.01 -38.33
C ASN A 183 -12.17 32.43 -36.95
N ARG A 184 -11.62 33.66 -36.89
CA ARG A 184 -11.41 34.35 -35.63
C ARG A 184 -12.76 34.86 -35.15
N ASP A 185 -13.43 34.06 -34.32
CA ASP A 185 -14.18 34.62 -33.20
C ASP A 185 -13.22 34.63 -32.01
N ASP A 186 -12.79 35.84 -31.61
CA ASP A 186 -12.06 36.10 -30.37
C ASP A 186 -13.00 35.82 -29.19
N ASP A 187 -13.17 34.55 -28.83
CA ASP A 187 -13.53 34.18 -27.47
C ASP A 187 -12.21 33.98 -26.70
N ASP A 188 -11.99 34.76 -25.65
CA ASP A 188 -10.95 34.58 -24.63
C ASP A 188 -11.20 33.26 -23.84
N ASP A 189 -11.34 32.12 -24.54
CA ASP A 189 -11.64 30.82 -23.94
C ASP A 189 -10.36 30.24 -23.31
N ALA A 190 -10.23 30.44 -21.99
CA ALA A 190 -9.18 29.87 -21.17
C ALA A 190 -9.54 28.46 -20.67
N ALA A 191 -10.02 27.58 -21.57
CA ALA A 191 -10.38 26.22 -21.23
C ALA A 191 -9.22 25.47 -20.53
N PRO A 192 -9.50 24.65 -19.49
CA PRO A 192 -8.45 23.95 -18.76
C PRO A 192 -7.65 23.02 -19.66
N ASP A 193 -6.33 23.04 -19.50
CA ASP A 193 -5.43 22.16 -20.22
C ASP A 193 -5.78 20.67 -19.98
N PRO A 194 -6.11 19.87 -21.02
CA PRO A 194 -6.57 18.51 -20.80
C PRO A 194 -5.56 17.60 -20.10
N LEU A 195 -4.31 17.62 -20.55
CA LEU A 195 -3.25 16.81 -19.96
C LEU A 195 -2.86 17.29 -18.56
N GLY A 196 -2.77 18.61 -18.37
CA GLY A 196 -2.44 19.24 -17.11
C GLY A 196 -3.49 18.93 -16.04
N LEU A 197 -4.77 19.11 -16.35
CA LEU A 197 -5.85 18.77 -15.43
C LEU A 197 -5.90 17.26 -15.17
N PHE A 198 -5.75 16.42 -16.19
CA PHE A 198 -5.63 14.96 -15.99
C PHE A 198 -4.52 14.62 -14.99
N LYS A 199 -3.32 15.19 -15.14
CA LYS A 199 -2.19 14.94 -14.25
C LYS A 199 -2.44 15.40 -12.81
N ILE A 200 -3.17 16.50 -12.62
CA ILE A 200 -3.57 16.98 -11.30
C ILE A 200 -4.55 16.00 -10.65
N LEU A 201 -5.59 15.61 -11.37
CA LEU A 201 -6.64 14.72 -10.87
C LEU A 201 -6.10 13.30 -10.60
N ALA A 202 -5.21 12.80 -11.45
CA ALA A 202 -4.51 11.53 -11.25
C ALA A 202 -3.66 11.47 -9.97
N ARG A 203 -3.32 12.62 -9.37
CA ARG A 203 -2.53 12.69 -8.13
C ARG A 203 -3.38 12.80 -6.87
N ALA A 204 -4.71 12.65 -6.96
CA ALA A 204 -5.65 12.87 -5.87
C ALA A 204 -5.58 11.88 -4.68
N GLY A 205 -4.50 11.13 -4.48
CA GLY A 205 -4.20 10.47 -3.19
C GLY A 205 -5.00 9.20 -2.87
N HIS A 206 -5.73 8.60 -3.81
CA HIS A 206 -6.41 7.33 -3.55
C HIS A 206 -5.42 6.15 -3.51
N SER A 207 -5.44 5.38 -2.41
CA SER A 207 -4.85 4.03 -2.40
C SER A 207 -5.66 3.10 -3.31
N LEU A 208 -5.03 2.03 -3.82
CA LEU A 208 -5.73 1.05 -4.67
C LEU A 208 -7.03 0.51 -4.03
N PRO A 209 -7.07 0.07 -2.75
CA PRO A 209 -8.31 -0.38 -2.13
C PRO A 209 -9.40 0.70 -2.08
N SER A 210 -9.03 1.95 -1.76
CA SER A 210 -10.00 3.06 -1.69
C SER A 210 -10.56 3.44 -3.07
N ALA A 211 -9.71 3.41 -4.11
CA ALA A 211 -10.14 3.66 -5.48
C ALA A 211 -11.12 2.58 -5.95
N VAL A 212 -10.83 1.30 -5.67
CA VAL A 212 -11.75 0.20 -6.00
C VAL A 212 -13.07 0.35 -5.24
N ALA A 213 -13.04 0.71 -3.96
CA ALA A 213 -14.26 0.96 -3.19
C ALA A 213 -15.11 2.11 -3.76
N ASP A 214 -14.48 3.19 -4.23
CA ASP A 214 -15.20 4.28 -4.89
C ASP A 214 -15.82 3.89 -6.25
N LEU A 215 -15.20 2.94 -6.97
CA LEU A 215 -15.80 2.38 -8.19
C LEU A 215 -17.01 1.48 -7.85
N VAL A 216 -16.88 0.63 -6.83
CA VAL A 216 -17.98 -0.22 -6.33
C VAL A 216 -19.17 0.61 -5.82
N ASP A 217 -18.93 1.77 -5.18
CA ASP A 217 -20.00 2.68 -4.75
C ASP A 217 -20.92 3.11 -5.91
N ASN A 218 -20.34 3.31 -7.10
CA ASN A 218 -21.12 3.73 -8.27
C ASN A 218 -22.04 2.60 -8.74
N SER A 219 -21.56 1.36 -8.73
CA SER A 219 -22.36 0.17 -9.03
C SER A 219 -23.53 0.02 -8.05
N LEU A 220 -23.27 0.18 -6.74
CA LEU A 220 -24.32 0.10 -5.71
C LEU A 220 -25.36 1.22 -5.82
N SER A 221 -24.93 2.43 -6.14
CA SER A 221 -25.84 3.57 -6.33
C SER A 221 -26.88 3.26 -7.42
N HIS A 222 -26.45 2.59 -8.51
CA HIS A 222 -27.28 2.21 -9.65
C HIS A 222 -27.88 0.79 -9.54
N GLY A 223 -28.00 0.26 -8.33
CA GLY A 223 -28.82 -0.92 -8.06
C GLY A 223 -28.17 -2.28 -8.37
N ALA A 224 -26.86 -2.32 -8.58
CA ALA A 224 -26.15 -3.57 -8.79
C ALA A 224 -26.32 -4.53 -7.60
N ARG A 225 -26.56 -5.80 -7.91
CA ARG A 225 -26.64 -6.93 -6.98
C ARG A 225 -25.41 -7.82 -7.10
N GLU A 226 -24.83 -7.91 -8.28
CA GLU A 226 -23.61 -8.65 -8.57
C GLU A 226 -22.53 -7.73 -9.13
N ILE A 227 -21.35 -7.78 -8.50
CA ILE A 227 -20.19 -7.00 -8.92
C ILE A 227 -18.99 -7.93 -9.03
N ASP A 228 -18.42 -8.04 -10.23
CA ASP A 228 -17.23 -8.83 -10.49
C ASP A 228 -16.03 -7.90 -10.70
N ILE A 229 -15.00 -8.09 -9.87
CA ILE A 229 -13.73 -7.39 -9.95
C ILE A 229 -12.70 -8.36 -10.51
N THR A 230 -12.22 -8.11 -11.72
CA THR A 230 -11.14 -8.85 -12.38
C THR A 230 -9.86 -8.03 -12.28
N PHE A 231 -8.86 -8.56 -11.58
CA PHE A 231 -7.52 -7.98 -11.46
C PHE A 231 -6.52 -9.12 -11.58
N PRO A 232 -6.11 -9.52 -12.79
CA PRO A 232 -5.29 -10.71 -13.00
C PRO A 232 -3.81 -10.43 -12.71
N ASN A 233 -3.00 -11.49 -12.82
CA ASN A 233 -1.55 -11.40 -12.62
C ASN A 233 -0.95 -10.35 -13.60
N PRO A 234 -0.34 -9.27 -13.09
CA PRO A 234 0.19 -8.18 -13.92
C PRO A 234 1.40 -8.59 -14.79
N ASN A 235 2.03 -9.72 -14.47
CA ASN A 235 3.12 -10.30 -15.24
C ASN A 235 2.64 -11.23 -16.38
N VAL A 236 1.31 -11.34 -16.57
CA VAL A 236 0.67 -12.08 -17.65
C VAL A 236 -0.42 -11.21 -18.30
N GLY A 237 -0.12 -10.61 -19.45
CA GLY A 237 -1.07 -9.71 -20.14
C GLY A 237 -1.10 -8.29 -19.57
N GLY A 238 -0.11 -7.92 -18.74
CA GLY A 238 0.03 -6.59 -18.18
C GLY A 238 -0.90 -6.28 -17.01
N ARG A 239 -0.70 -5.10 -16.39
CA ARG A 239 -1.47 -4.66 -15.23
C ARG A 239 -2.72 -3.89 -15.69
N TRP A 240 -3.88 -4.52 -15.49
CA TRP A 240 -5.19 -3.96 -15.78
C TRP A 240 -6.21 -4.47 -14.77
N MET A 241 -7.33 -3.77 -14.62
CA MET A 241 -8.42 -4.15 -13.73
C MET A 241 -9.76 -3.83 -14.39
N CYS A 242 -10.75 -4.71 -14.25
CA CYS A 242 -12.13 -4.46 -14.65
C CYS A 242 -13.06 -4.59 -13.44
N ILE A 243 -13.97 -3.62 -13.25
CA ILE A 243 -15.09 -3.72 -12.32
C ILE A 243 -16.34 -3.77 -13.18
N ARG A 244 -17.04 -4.91 -13.16
CA ARG A 244 -18.28 -5.13 -13.92
C ARG A 244 -19.45 -5.31 -12.97
N ASP A 245 -20.56 -4.65 -13.25
CA ASP A 245 -21.80 -4.76 -12.48
C ASP A 245 -23.03 -5.04 -13.35
N ASP A 246 -24.06 -5.59 -12.71
CA ASP A 246 -25.39 -5.88 -13.26
C ASP A 246 -26.41 -4.76 -12.99
N GLY A 247 -25.95 -3.53 -12.76
CA GLY A 247 -26.82 -2.39 -12.48
C GLY A 247 -27.68 -1.96 -13.68
N THR A 248 -28.33 -0.81 -13.55
CA THR A 248 -29.21 -0.27 -14.60
C THR A 248 -28.48 0.15 -15.89
N GLY A 249 -27.17 0.33 -15.82
CA GLY A 249 -26.34 0.81 -16.92
C GLY A 249 -26.73 2.23 -17.37
N MET A 250 -26.23 2.63 -18.54
CA MET A 250 -26.43 3.97 -19.09
C MET A 250 -26.82 3.90 -20.57
N THR A 251 -27.63 4.86 -21.00
CA THR A 251 -27.85 5.14 -22.43
C THR A 251 -26.59 5.78 -23.04
N PRO A 252 -26.46 5.82 -24.38
CA PRO A 252 -25.31 6.48 -25.02
C PRO A 252 -25.11 7.93 -24.58
N ALA A 253 -26.20 8.68 -24.42
CA ALA A 253 -26.18 10.06 -23.91
C ALA A 253 -25.78 10.11 -22.43
N GLY A 254 -26.37 9.24 -21.59
CA GLY A 254 -26.05 9.16 -20.17
C GLY A 254 -24.59 8.81 -19.91
N LEU A 255 -24.00 7.92 -20.71
CA LEU A 255 -22.58 7.59 -20.62
C LEU A 255 -21.70 8.77 -21.04
N ARG A 256 -22.06 9.50 -22.11
CA ARG A 256 -21.34 10.72 -22.51
C ARG A 256 -21.35 11.76 -21.41
N ASP A 257 -22.47 11.97 -20.74
CA ASP A 257 -22.58 12.88 -19.60
C ASP A 257 -21.79 12.38 -18.38
N ALA A 258 -21.83 11.07 -18.10
CA ALA A 258 -20.98 10.45 -17.08
C ALA A 258 -19.49 10.69 -17.34
N MET A 259 -19.09 10.76 -18.61
CA MET A 259 -17.70 10.94 -19.04
C MET A 259 -17.22 12.40 -19.04
N LYS A 260 -18.11 13.39 -18.91
CA LYS A 260 -17.75 14.80 -18.69
C LYS A 260 -17.14 15.04 -17.31
N ILE A 261 -16.11 15.88 -17.23
CA ILE A 261 -15.40 16.21 -15.98
C ILE A 261 -16.16 17.28 -15.21
N GLY A 262 -16.32 17.12 -13.90
CA GLY A 262 -17.00 18.10 -13.06
C GLY A 262 -18.50 18.20 -13.30
N HIS A 263 -19.10 17.25 -14.02
CA HIS A 263 -20.54 17.22 -14.23
C HIS A 263 -21.27 16.95 -12.92
N GLN A 264 -21.94 17.96 -12.38
CA GLN A 264 -22.84 17.80 -11.24
C GLN A 264 -24.14 17.16 -11.75
N ARG A 265 -24.48 16.00 -11.21
CA ARG A 265 -25.79 15.37 -11.41
C ARG A 265 -26.72 15.87 -10.31
N GLU A 266 -28.02 15.90 -10.59
CA GLU A 266 -29.01 15.88 -9.51
C GLU A 266 -28.85 14.54 -8.79
N TYR A 267 -28.54 14.58 -7.49
CA TYR A 267 -28.29 13.39 -6.69
C TYR A 267 -29.59 12.92 -6.06
N ASP A 268 -29.91 11.64 -6.22
CA ASP A 268 -31.03 11.03 -5.51
C ASP A 268 -30.67 10.80 -4.03
N ASP A 269 -31.67 10.78 -3.14
CA ASP A 269 -31.49 10.60 -1.69
C ASP A 269 -30.66 9.34 -1.33
N GLY A 270 -30.63 8.33 -2.21
CA GLY A 270 -29.91 7.06 -2.05
C GLY A 270 -28.51 6.96 -2.64
N ASP A 271 -27.98 8.01 -3.31
CA ASP A 271 -26.67 7.92 -3.97
C ASP A 271 -25.49 8.03 -2.97
N LEU A 272 -24.49 7.16 -3.15
CA LEU A 272 -23.28 7.16 -2.33
C LEU A 272 -22.27 8.26 -2.76
N GLY A 273 -22.38 8.80 -3.97
CA GLY A 273 -21.52 9.86 -4.51
C GLY A 273 -22.07 11.29 -4.31
N LYS A 274 -21.20 12.29 -4.13
CA LYS A 274 -21.58 13.71 -3.92
C LYS A 274 -20.92 14.72 -4.88
N PHE A 275 -19.78 14.41 -5.49
CA PHE A 275 -18.91 15.44 -6.12
C PHE A 275 -18.73 15.31 -7.64
N GLY A 276 -19.40 14.37 -8.30
CA GLY A 276 -19.29 14.15 -9.76
C GLY A 276 -17.90 13.70 -10.22
N TYR A 277 -17.01 13.42 -9.27
CA TYR A 277 -15.58 13.21 -9.47
C TYR A 277 -15.14 11.77 -9.16
N GLY A 278 -15.85 11.07 -8.28
CA GLY A 278 -15.40 9.81 -7.67
C GLY A 278 -14.93 8.76 -8.68
N LEU A 279 -15.69 8.54 -9.77
CA LEU A 279 -15.32 7.59 -10.83
C LEU A 279 -13.98 7.94 -11.48
N LYS A 280 -13.81 9.18 -11.94
CA LYS A 280 -12.63 9.61 -12.70
C LYS A 280 -11.42 9.79 -11.81
N GLY A 281 -11.61 10.35 -10.63
CA GLY A 281 -10.55 10.53 -9.65
C GLY A 281 -9.95 9.20 -9.23
N ALA A 282 -10.81 8.24 -8.85
CA ALA A 282 -10.38 6.89 -8.50
C ALA A 282 -9.73 6.16 -9.69
N ALA A 283 -10.32 6.24 -10.89
CA ALA A 283 -9.77 5.59 -12.08
C ALA A 283 -8.42 6.18 -12.50
N TRP A 284 -8.35 7.50 -12.68
CA TRP A 284 -7.15 8.20 -13.11
C TRP A 284 -6.05 8.21 -12.06
N SER A 285 -6.34 7.96 -10.78
CA SER A 285 -5.30 7.75 -9.78
C SER A 285 -4.62 6.38 -9.89
N GLN A 286 -5.28 5.40 -10.51
CA GLN A 286 -4.73 4.05 -10.69
C GLN A 286 -4.22 3.79 -12.11
N ALA A 287 -4.75 4.47 -13.14
CA ALA A 287 -4.49 4.16 -14.54
C ALA A 287 -4.35 5.37 -15.46
N ASP A 288 -3.60 5.20 -16.54
CA ASP A 288 -3.48 6.20 -17.61
C ASP A 288 -4.57 6.06 -18.69
N ARG A 289 -5.33 4.95 -18.70
CA ARG A 289 -6.44 4.70 -19.61
C ARG A 289 -7.67 4.13 -18.87
N LEU A 290 -8.78 4.88 -18.95
CA LEU A 290 -10.10 4.53 -18.39
C LEU A 290 -11.07 4.28 -19.55
N THR A 291 -11.56 3.05 -19.66
CA THR A 291 -12.61 2.67 -20.61
C THR A 291 -13.87 2.30 -19.85
N VAL A 292 -15.01 2.82 -20.27
CA VAL A 292 -16.31 2.47 -19.70
C VAL A 292 -17.18 1.87 -20.80
N VAL A 293 -17.64 0.64 -20.58
CA VAL A 293 -18.63 -0.05 -21.40
C VAL A 293 -19.92 -0.08 -20.61
N SER A 294 -21.01 0.44 -21.15
CA SER A 294 -22.29 0.46 -20.42
C SER A 294 -23.46 0.26 -21.37
N LYS A 295 -24.51 -0.37 -20.83
CA LYS A 295 -25.74 -0.68 -21.55
C LYS A 295 -26.92 -0.55 -20.60
N ALA A 296 -27.84 0.35 -20.92
CA ALA A 296 -29.16 0.36 -20.30
C ALA A 296 -30.07 -0.69 -20.97
N ALA A 297 -31.03 -1.22 -20.21
CA ALA A 297 -32.01 -2.16 -20.76
C ALA A 297 -32.66 -1.61 -22.04
N GLY A 298 -32.71 -2.43 -23.09
CA GLY A 298 -33.28 -2.05 -24.40
C GLY A 298 -32.43 -1.08 -25.24
N ASN A 299 -31.21 -0.72 -24.79
CA ASN A 299 -30.29 0.14 -25.54
C ASN A 299 -29.10 -0.66 -26.10
N GLU A 300 -28.37 -0.06 -27.04
CA GLU A 300 -27.10 -0.59 -27.53
C GLU A 300 -25.97 -0.39 -26.52
N THR A 301 -25.02 -1.32 -26.51
CA THR A 301 -23.79 -1.20 -25.73
C THR A 301 -22.97 -0.03 -26.24
N THR A 302 -22.61 0.90 -25.35
CA THR A 302 -21.76 2.04 -25.68
C THR A 302 -20.42 1.93 -24.97
N THR A 303 -19.34 2.25 -25.68
CA THR A 303 -17.98 2.32 -25.12
C THR A 303 -17.43 3.74 -25.26
N LEU A 304 -16.91 4.29 -24.17
CA LEU A 304 -16.17 5.56 -24.18
C LEU A 304 -14.87 5.42 -23.36
N THR A 305 -13.80 6.03 -23.85
CA THR A 305 -12.47 5.92 -23.26
C THR A 305 -11.80 7.28 -23.10
N TRP A 306 -11.28 7.51 -21.90
CA TRP A 306 -10.26 8.52 -21.63
C TRP A 306 -8.88 7.88 -21.70
N ASP A 307 -8.00 8.46 -22.51
CA ASP A 307 -6.63 7.98 -22.73
C ASP A 307 -5.64 9.16 -22.60
N LYS A 308 -4.69 9.05 -21.68
CA LYS A 308 -3.69 10.08 -21.42
C LYS A 308 -2.85 10.43 -22.65
N GLU A 309 -2.48 9.44 -23.46
CA GLU A 309 -1.69 9.64 -24.67
C GLU A 309 -2.51 10.36 -25.74
N HIS A 310 -3.79 10.00 -25.88
CA HIS A 310 -4.72 10.72 -26.76
C HIS A 310 -4.90 12.19 -26.33
N LEU A 311 -5.05 12.44 -25.02
CA LEU A 311 -5.10 13.80 -24.45
C LEU A 311 -3.80 14.58 -24.71
N ALA A 312 -2.65 13.92 -24.59
CA ALA A 312 -1.35 14.54 -24.84
C ALA A 312 -1.16 14.90 -26.32
N LYS A 313 -1.59 14.03 -27.24
CA LYS A 313 -1.49 14.24 -28.69
C LYS A 313 -2.44 15.31 -29.21
N THR A 314 -3.70 15.23 -28.82
CA THR A 314 -4.75 16.12 -29.35
C THR A 314 -4.85 17.43 -28.61
N ARG A 315 -4.41 17.47 -27.33
CA ARG A 315 -4.57 18.62 -26.43
C ARG A 315 -6.02 19.09 -26.32
N ARG A 316 -6.98 18.17 -26.54
CA ARG A 316 -8.43 18.41 -26.48
C ARG A 316 -9.11 17.44 -25.51
N TRP A 317 -10.24 17.85 -24.96
CA TRP A 317 -11.14 16.99 -24.19
C TRP A 317 -11.96 16.05 -25.10
N SER A 318 -11.26 15.20 -25.87
CA SER A 318 -11.88 14.25 -26.78
C SER A 318 -11.86 12.83 -26.21
N LEU A 319 -13.03 12.19 -26.25
CA LEU A 319 -13.21 10.79 -25.90
C LEU A 319 -12.98 9.90 -27.11
N LEU A 320 -12.33 8.76 -26.88
CA LEU A 320 -12.32 7.65 -27.83
C LEU A 320 -13.60 6.82 -27.65
N ASN A 321 -14.02 6.10 -28.68
CA ASN A 321 -15.20 5.23 -28.68
C ASN A 321 -14.91 3.84 -29.27
N ASP A 322 -13.63 3.49 -29.43
CA ASP A 322 -13.22 2.17 -29.90
C ASP A 322 -13.69 1.08 -28.92
N PRO A 323 -14.07 -0.11 -29.42
CA PRO A 323 -14.31 -1.27 -28.57
C PRO A 323 -13.11 -1.60 -27.67
N ALA A 324 -13.38 -2.25 -26.54
CA ALA A 324 -12.31 -2.78 -25.71
C ALA A 324 -11.44 -3.78 -26.50
N ALA A 325 -10.14 -3.81 -26.20
CA ALA A 325 -9.22 -4.73 -26.85
C ALA A 325 -9.67 -6.19 -26.68
N PRO A 326 -9.43 -7.09 -27.67
CA PRO A 326 -9.92 -8.48 -27.63
C PRO A 326 -9.53 -9.25 -26.36
N GLU A 327 -8.33 -8.99 -25.83
CA GLU A 327 -7.82 -9.58 -24.58
C GLU A 327 -8.63 -9.20 -23.32
N HIS A 328 -9.43 -8.12 -23.38
CA HIS A 328 -10.29 -7.67 -22.30
C HIS A 328 -11.79 -7.88 -22.60
N ALA A 329 -12.14 -8.39 -23.79
CA ALA A 329 -13.52 -8.48 -24.25
C ALA A 329 -14.41 -9.27 -23.27
N SER A 330 -13.92 -10.39 -22.74
CA SER A 330 -14.66 -11.19 -21.76
C SER A 330 -14.87 -10.47 -20.41
N ALA A 331 -13.93 -9.60 -20.02
CA ALA A 331 -14.01 -8.88 -18.75
C ALA A 331 -15.01 -7.73 -18.80
N VAL A 332 -15.23 -7.14 -19.98
CA VAL A 332 -16.20 -6.04 -20.19
C VAL A 332 -17.55 -6.49 -20.74
N ASP A 333 -17.73 -7.80 -20.93
CA ASP A 333 -18.97 -8.37 -21.44
C ASP A 333 -20.09 -8.17 -20.41
N ILE A 334 -21.01 -7.27 -20.76
CA ILE A 334 -22.19 -6.89 -19.98
C ILE A 334 -23.43 -7.51 -20.63
N GLY A 335 -24.32 -8.05 -19.81
CA GLY A 335 -25.52 -8.76 -20.28
C GLY A 335 -26.61 -7.83 -20.84
N ASP A 336 -27.81 -7.93 -20.30
CA ASP A 336 -28.95 -7.11 -20.75
C ASP A 336 -28.89 -5.67 -20.26
N SER A 337 -28.30 -5.46 -19.08
CA SER A 337 -27.95 -4.15 -18.53
C SER A 337 -26.70 -4.24 -17.66
N GLY A 338 -26.03 -3.11 -17.44
CA GLY A 338 -24.91 -3.02 -16.53
C GLY A 338 -23.82 -2.05 -16.99
N THR A 339 -22.73 -2.02 -16.24
CA THR A 339 -21.54 -1.22 -16.56
C THR A 339 -20.28 -2.01 -16.27
N ALA A 340 -19.29 -1.91 -17.17
CA ALA A 340 -17.93 -2.37 -16.96
C ALA A 340 -16.96 -1.18 -17.02
N VAL A 341 -16.18 -1.00 -15.97
CA VAL A 341 -15.12 0.00 -15.86
C VAL A 341 -13.78 -0.71 -15.99
N LEU A 342 -13.14 -0.54 -17.15
CA LEU A 342 -11.85 -1.14 -17.49
C LEU A 342 -10.72 -0.11 -17.36
N LEU A 343 -9.79 -0.41 -16.46
CA LEU A 343 -8.57 0.35 -16.21
C LEU A 343 -7.40 -0.39 -16.86
N THR A 344 -6.77 0.21 -17.86
CA THR A 344 -5.58 -0.33 -18.54
C THR A 344 -4.42 0.64 -18.40
N GLN A 345 -3.19 0.17 -18.65
CA GLN A 345 -1.97 0.93 -18.36
C GLN A 345 -1.97 1.40 -16.89
N MET A 346 -2.30 0.48 -15.98
CA MET A 346 -2.33 0.80 -14.56
C MET A 346 -0.91 1.07 -14.05
N ARG A 347 -0.78 2.07 -13.18
CA ARG A 347 0.48 2.39 -12.53
C ARG A 347 0.94 1.24 -11.64
N PRO A 348 2.25 1.00 -11.50
CA PRO A 348 2.76 -0.01 -10.58
C PRO A 348 2.49 0.39 -9.13
N SER A 349 2.54 -0.59 -8.23
CA SER A 349 2.45 -0.31 -6.80
C SER A 349 3.63 0.57 -6.37
N MET A 350 3.31 1.64 -5.63
CA MET A 350 4.30 2.56 -5.04
C MET A 350 4.57 2.25 -3.56
N GLU A 351 3.77 1.38 -2.94
CA GLU A 351 3.94 1.02 -1.53
C GLU A 351 4.91 -0.16 -1.37
N PRO A 352 5.94 -0.04 -0.51
CA PRO A 352 6.81 -1.17 -0.22
C PRO A 352 5.99 -2.27 0.47
N SER A 353 6.17 -3.51 0.01
CA SER A 353 5.53 -4.69 0.59
C SER A 353 5.75 -4.74 2.10
N ARG A 354 4.67 -4.66 2.89
CA ARG A 354 4.75 -4.71 4.36
C ARG A 354 4.58 -6.14 4.83
N GLY A 355 5.66 -6.92 4.80
CA GLY A 355 5.63 -8.30 5.30
C GLY A 355 6.76 -9.15 4.77
N LYS A 356 6.89 -10.37 5.31
CA LYS A 356 7.84 -11.38 4.85
C LYS A 356 7.18 -12.50 4.01
N ALA A 357 5.87 -12.44 3.78
CA ALA A 357 5.12 -13.53 3.17
C ALA A 357 4.22 -13.01 2.04
N GLY A 358 4.36 -13.59 0.85
CA GLY A 358 3.55 -13.30 -0.34
C GLY A 358 4.13 -12.21 -1.24
N SER A 359 3.88 -12.35 -2.54
CA SER A 359 4.29 -11.37 -3.56
C SER A 359 3.55 -10.03 -3.37
N PRO A 360 4.11 -8.89 -3.83
CA PRO A 360 3.44 -7.59 -3.77
C PRO A 360 2.01 -7.60 -4.33
N TYR A 361 1.77 -8.30 -5.44
CA TYR A 361 0.45 -8.46 -6.04
C TYR A 361 -0.53 -9.22 -5.14
N ALA A 362 -0.08 -10.28 -4.46
CA ALA A 362 -0.92 -10.99 -3.49
C ALA A 362 -1.30 -10.09 -2.30
N GLN A 363 -0.39 -9.20 -1.88
CA GLN A 363 -0.67 -8.21 -0.84
C GLN A 363 -1.70 -7.17 -1.30
N GLU A 364 -1.62 -6.70 -2.56
CA GLU A 364 -2.65 -5.82 -3.14
C GLU A 364 -4.03 -6.49 -3.16
N LEU A 365 -4.12 -7.75 -3.61
CA LEU A 365 -5.37 -8.52 -3.60
C LEU A 365 -5.94 -8.67 -2.18
N ALA A 366 -5.09 -9.02 -1.21
CA ALA A 366 -5.49 -9.13 0.19
C ALA A 366 -5.96 -7.79 0.77
N ALA A 367 -5.32 -6.68 0.40
CA ALA A 367 -5.71 -5.34 0.82
C ALA A 367 -7.06 -4.91 0.22
N ILE A 368 -7.28 -5.15 -1.09
CA ILE A 368 -8.57 -4.89 -1.74
C ILE A 368 -9.67 -5.72 -1.07
N ARG A 369 -9.45 -7.03 -0.92
CA ARG A 369 -10.39 -7.96 -0.26
C ARG A 369 -10.75 -7.48 1.14
N SER A 370 -9.75 -7.27 1.98
CA SER A 370 -9.93 -6.85 3.37
C SER A 370 -10.69 -5.52 3.49
N HIS A 371 -10.39 -4.57 2.60
CA HIS A 371 -11.03 -3.26 2.59
C HIS A 371 -12.49 -3.36 2.16
N LEU A 372 -12.81 -4.05 1.06
CA LEU A 372 -14.17 -4.21 0.57
C LEU A 372 -15.05 -5.03 1.53
N GLU A 373 -14.51 -6.11 2.09
CA GLU A 373 -15.21 -6.94 3.09
C GLU A 373 -15.59 -6.15 4.34
N LEU A 374 -14.78 -5.17 4.74
CA LEU A 374 -15.03 -4.29 5.88
C LEU A 374 -15.96 -3.13 5.51
N VAL A 375 -15.70 -2.42 4.42
CA VAL A 375 -16.43 -1.19 4.06
C VAL A 375 -17.88 -1.48 3.67
N PHE A 376 -18.08 -2.57 2.94
CA PHE A 376 -19.39 -2.99 2.43
C PHE A 376 -20.05 -4.10 3.25
N HIS A 377 -19.57 -4.40 4.48
CA HIS A 377 -20.08 -5.54 5.24
C HIS A 377 -21.61 -5.54 5.42
N ARG A 378 -22.25 -4.37 5.61
CA ARG A 378 -23.71 -4.28 5.76
C ARG A 378 -24.44 -4.67 4.47
N TYR A 379 -23.91 -4.28 3.32
CA TYR A 379 -24.45 -4.66 2.01
C TYR A 379 -24.25 -6.16 1.75
N LEU A 380 -23.05 -6.67 2.03
CA LEU A 380 -22.71 -8.09 1.91
C LEU A 380 -23.52 -8.99 2.86
N GLU A 381 -23.97 -8.47 4.01
CA GLU A 381 -24.86 -9.16 4.95
C GLU A 381 -26.35 -9.02 4.61
N GLY A 382 -26.73 -8.14 3.67
CA GLY A 382 -28.14 -7.81 3.42
C GLY A 382 -28.80 -7.02 4.57
N LYS A 383 -28.00 -6.25 5.32
CA LYS A 383 -28.45 -5.38 6.42
C LYS A 383 -28.47 -3.90 6.07
N ALA A 384 -28.03 -3.53 4.87
CA ALA A 384 -28.13 -2.16 4.37
C ALA A 384 -29.61 -1.76 4.18
N ARG A 385 -29.98 -0.56 4.60
CA ARG A 385 -31.39 -0.13 4.60
C ARG A 385 -31.89 0.05 3.17
N GLY A 386 -33.04 -0.53 2.86
CA GLY A 386 -33.69 -0.40 1.55
C GLY A 386 -32.93 -1.06 0.40
N ARG A 387 -31.97 -1.96 0.69
CA ARG A 387 -31.17 -2.67 -0.31
C ARG A 387 -31.18 -4.16 -0.03
N GLU A 388 -31.20 -4.96 -1.08
CA GLU A 388 -31.02 -6.41 -0.97
C GLU A 388 -29.54 -6.76 -0.73
N LYS A 389 -29.31 -8.02 -0.34
CA LYS A 389 -27.95 -8.56 -0.20
C LYS A 389 -27.24 -8.56 -1.55
N ILE A 390 -26.03 -8.04 -1.58
CA ILE A 390 -25.18 -8.03 -2.78
C ILE A 390 -24.13 -9.15 -2.75
N VAL A 391 -23.58 -9.46 -3.91
CA VAL A 391 -22.42 -10.34 -4.09
C VAL A 391 -21.32 -9.56 -4.80
N ILE A 392 -20.15 -9.51 -4.16
CA ILE A 392 -18.93 -8.98 -4.79
C ILE A 392 -17.96 -10.13 -4.96
N ARG A 393 -17.37 -10.28 -6.15
CA ARG A 393 -16.33 -11.28 -6.44
C ARG A 393 -15.02 -10.58 -6.80
N LEU A 394 -13.90 -11.06 -6.25
CA LEU A 394 -12.55 -10.63 -6.64
C LEU A 394 -11.84 -11.82 -7.29
N ASN A 395 -11.55 -11.73 -8.59
CA ASN A 395 -11.01 -12.83 -9.40
C ASN A 395 -11.83 -14.13 -9.28
N GLY A 396 -13.16 -13.99 -9.20
CA GLY A 396 -14.09 -15.11 -9.04
C GLY A 396 -14.38 -15.51 -7.58
N ASP A 397 -13.53 -15.13 -6.62
CA ASP A 397 -13.77 -15.43 -5.21
C ASP A 397 -14.81 -14.49 -4.60
N VAL A 398 -15.88 -15.06 -4.04
CA VAL A 398 -16.92 -14.31 -3.34
C VAL A 398 -16.36 -13.70 -2.05
N LEU A 399 -16.55 -12.39 -1.87
CA LEU A 399 -16.18 -11.68 -0.65
C LEU A 399 -17.08 -12.05 0.51
N ARG A 400 -16.50 -12.22 1.71
CA ARG A 400 -17.24 -12.49 2.94
C ARG A 400 -17.24 -11.24 3.83
N ALA A 401 -18.42 -10.75 4.22
CA ALA A 401 -18.56 -9.61 5.12
C ALA A 401 -17.67 -9.71 6.38
N ASN A 402 -16.87 -8.69 6.66
CA ASN A 402 -16.10 -8.57 7.91
C ASN A 402 -16.73 -7.50 8.80
N ASN A 403 -17.85 -7.84 9.41
CA ASN A 403 -18.60 -6.92 10.26
C ASN A 403 -17.85 -6.68 11.59
N PRO A 404 -17.43 -5.44 11.88
CA PRO A 404 -16.70 -5.14 13.10
C PRO A 404 -17.53 -5.38 14.37
N MET A 405 -18.85 -5.41 14.29
CA MET A 405 -19.72 -5.66 15.45
C MET A 405 -20.38 -7.04 15.38
N GLY A 406 -20.09 -7.83 14.36
CA GLY A 406 -20.89 -9.00 13.99
C GLY A 406 -20.63 -10.28 14.77
N HIS A 407 -19.65 -10.29 15.67
CA HIS A 407 -19.32 -11.51 16.42
C HIS A 407 -20.50 -11.90 17.34
N PRO A 408 -20.94 -13.18 17.39
CA PRO A 408 -22.12 -13.59 18.16
C PRO A 408 -22.06 -13.29 19.66
N LEU A 409 -20.87 -13.30 20.25
CA LEU A 409 -20.63 -12.94 21.66
C LEU A 409 -20.54 -11.41 21.92
N THR A 410 -20.80 -10.59 20.91
CA THR A 410 -20.80 -9.12 21.06
C THR A 410 -22.00 -8.67 21.87
N LYS A 411 -21.77 -7.83 22.86
CA LYS A 411 -22.85 -7.19 23.63
C LYS A 411 -23.22 -5.86 22.97
N GLU A 412 -24.49 -5.71 22.61
CA GLU A 412 -25.05 -4.46 22.11
C GLU A 412 -25.58 -3.57 23.25
N TYR A 413 -25.50 -2.25 23.06
CA TYR A 413 -26.07 -1.23 23.94
C TYR A 413 -27.18 -0.46 23.22
N ASP A 414 -27.95 0.33 23.97
CA ASP A 414 -29.05 1.12 23.41
C ASP A 414 -28.55 2.13 22.37
N GLN A 415 -29.34 2.29 21.31
CA GLN A 415 -29.10 3.30 20.28
C GLN A 415 -29.61 4.66 20.74
N HIS A 416 -28.81 5.70 20.53
CA HIS A 416 -29.19 7.06 20.84
C HIS A 416 -29.18 7.93 19.58
N ARG A 417 -30.02 8.97 19.57
CA ARG A 417 -30.08 9.98 18.51
C ARG A 417 -29.48 11.28 19.04
N ILE A 418 -28.53 11.85 18.31
CA ILE A 418 -27.91 13.15 18.61
C ILE A 418 -28.22 14.09 17.46
N GLU A 419 -28.93 15.17 17.73
CA GLU A 419 -29.23 16.18 16.71
C GLU A 419 -28.03 17.09 16.48
N LEU A 420 -27.75 17.41 15.21
CA LEU A 420 -26.67 18.31 14.83
C LEU A 420 -27.15 19.77 14.82
N PRO A 421 -26.36 20.71 15.35
CA PRO A 421 -26.72 22.13 15.31
C PRO A 421 -26.69 22.68 13.89
N GLY A 422 -27.61 23.60 13.58
CA GLY A 422 -27.56 24.40 12.34
C GLY A 422 -28.27 23.79 11.12
N SER A 423 -29.20 22.85 11.27
CA SER A 423 -30.02 22.41 10.13
C SER A 423 -30.99 23.52 9.72
N ALA A 424 -30.76 24.14 8.56
CA ALA A 424 -31.58 25.24 8.02
C ALA A 424 -32.87 24.75 7.32
N SER A 425 -33.16 23.45 7.34
CA SER A 425 -34.34 22.84 6.69
C SER A 425 -35.32 22.26 7.72
N ASP A 426 -36.57 22.00 7.32
CA ASP A 426 -37.59 21.30 8.11
C ASP A 426 -37.17 19.89 8.58
N LYS A 427 -36.04 19.35 8.09
CA LYS A 427 -35.45 18.09 8.56
C LYS A 427 -34.18 18.38 9.38
N THR A 428 -34.16 17.95 10.64
CA THR A 428 -32.99 18.06 11.52
C THR A 428 -31.99 16.94 11.24
N ALA A 429 -30.79 17.29 10.75
CA ALA A 429 -29.68 16.35 10.62
C ALA A 429 -29.36 15.69 11.97
N ALA A 430 -29.18 14.37 11.98
CA ALA A 430 -28.97 13.63 13.22
C ALA A 430 -27.97 12.48 13.03
N LEU A 431 -27.25 12.18 14.12
CA LEU A 431 -26.41 11.01 14.26
C LEU A 431 -27.15 9.93 15.05
N TYR A 432 -27.02 8.68 14.64
CA TYR A 432 -27.48 7.53 15.37
C TYR A 432 -26.28 6.76 15.91
N VAL A 433 -26.15 6.73 17.24
CA VAL A 433 -24.95 6.21 17.91
C VAL A 433 -25.30 4.94 18.68
N ARG A 434 -24.55 3.87 18.45
CA ARG A 434 -24.67 2.62 19.22
C ARG A 434 -23.31 2.04 19.58
N ALA A 435 -23.12 1.68 20.85
CA ALA A 435 -21.91 1.03 21.32
C ALA A 435 -22.04 -0.50 21.32
N TYR A 436 -20.91 -1.15 21.08
CA TYR A 436 -20.76 -2.60 21.03
C TYR A 436 -19.50 -3.00 21.82
N VAL A 437 -19.60 -4.07 22.59
CA VAL A 437 -18.44 -4.64 23.32
C VAL A 437 -18.21 -6.07 22.83
N THR A 438 -17.13 -6.28 22.09
CA THR A 438 -16.75 -7.57 21.49
C THR A 438 -16.24 -8.56 22.56
N PRO A 439 -16.17 -9.87 22.26
CA PRO A 439 -15.52 -10.84 23.14
C PRO A 439 -14.08 -10.47 23.47
N ASN A 440 -13.61 -10.89 24.65
CA ASN A 440 -12.19 -10.87 24.96
C ASN A 440 -11.45 -12.01 24.25
N GLU A 441 -10.12 -12.03 24.34
CA GLU A 441 -9.27 -13.00 23.63
C GLU A 441 -9.59 -14.45 24.01
N ALA A 442 -9.81 -14.75 25.30
CA ALA A 442 -10.15 -16.10 25.75
C ALA A 442 -11.53 -16.56 25.25
N GLU A 443 -12.54 -15.68 25.31
CA GLU A 443 -13.88 -15.96 24.79
C GLU A 443 -13.87 -16.16 23.26
N PHE A 444 -13.02 -15.42 22.55
CA PHE A 444 -12.84 -15.53 21.11
C PHE A 444 -12.12 -16.83 20.73
N ASP A 445 -11.00 -17.14 21.40
CA ASP A 445 -10.21 -18.35 21.15
C ASP A 445 -11.04 -19.62 21.44
N GLU A 446 -11.82 -19.62 22.52
CA GLU A 446 -12.74 -20.71 22.84
C GLU A 446 -13.83 -20.88 21.77
N TYR A 447 -14.30 -19.79 21.17
CA TYR A 447 -15.31 -19.82 20.10
C TYR A 447 -14.77 -20.42 18.80
N ILE A 448 -13.50 -20.19 18.47
CA ILE A 448 -12.87 -20.67 17.22
C ILE A 448 -12.11 -21.99 17.36
N LYS A 449 -12.00 -22.55 18.58
CA LYS A 449 -11.13 -23.70 18.88
C LYS A 449 -11.37 -24.94 18.00
N ASP A 450 -12.62 -25.14 17.59
CA ASP A 450 -13.05 -26.32 16.82
C ASP A 450 -12.80 -26.14 15.30
N LEU A 451 -12.40 -24.95 14.86
CA LEU A 451 -12.06 -24.68 13.47
C LEU A 451 -10.67 -25.24 13.12
N PRO A 452 -10.40 -25.58 11.84
CA PRO A 452 -9.06 -25.92 11.38
C PRO A 452 -8.03 -24.82 11.68
N PRO A 453 -6.73 -25.15 11.90
CA PRO A 453 -5.71 -24.16 12.27
C PRO A 453 -5.53 -22.99 11.30
N LEU A 454 -5.81 -23.20 10.00
CA LEU A 454 -5.78 -22.13 9.01
C LEU A 454 -6.95 -21.17 9.18
N GLU A 455 -8.16 -21.70 9.36
CA GLU A 455 -9.38 -20.91 9.58
C GLU A 455 -9.32 -20.14 10.89
N GLN A 456 -8.77 -20.73 11.97
CA GLN A 456 -8.51 -20.01 13.22
C GLN A 456 -7.66 -18.75 13.01
N ARG A 457 -6.61 -18.85 12.19
CA ARG A 457 -5.75 -17.69 11.86
C ARG A 457 -6.53 -16.64 11.09
N VAL A 458 -7.31 -17.05 10.09
CA VAL A 458 -8.15 -16.15 9.28
C VAL A 458 -9.19 -15.44 10.16
N GLU A 459 -9.92 -16.14 11.01
CA GLU A 459 -10.92 -15.51 11.89
C GLU A 459 -10.27 -14.53 12.87
N ARG A 460 -9.09 -14.85 13.41
CA ARG A 460 -8.35 -13.96 14.30
C ARG A 460 -7.88 -12.68 13.59
N ASP A 461 -7.33 -12.82 12.39
CA ASP A 461 -6.92 -11.67 11.58
C ASP A 461 -8.14 -10.80 11.21
N ARG A 462 -9.27 -11.42 10.83
CA ARG A 462 -10.54 -10.71 10.59
C ARG A 462 -11.06 -10.00 11.83
N HIS A 463 -10.98 -10.63 13.00
CA HIS A 463 -11.44 -10.05 14.27
C HIS A 463 -10.67 -8.77 14.62
N THR A 464 -9.38 -8.69 14.29
CA THR A 464 -8.54 -7.49 14.45
C THR A 464 -8.57 -6.57 13.22
N LEU A 465 -9.52 -6.78 12.31
CA LEU A 465 -9.69 -6.02 11.07
C LEU A 465 -8.45 -6.04 10.17
N ASN A 466 -7.75 -7.17 10.13
CA ASN A 466 -6.48 -7.40 9.43
C ASN A 466 -5.37 -6.43 9.87
N GLY A 467 -5.47 -5.93 11.11
CA GLY A 467 -4.54 -4.99 11.69
C GLY A 467 -4.23 -5.30 13.16
N ARG A 468 -3.77 -4.29 13.89
CA ARG A 468 -3.51 -4.41 15.32
C ARG A 468 -4.83 -4.35 16.09
N ALA A 469 -5.07 -5.28 17.00
CA ALA A 469 -6.29 -5.32 17.81
C ALA A 469 -6.62 -3.98 18.50
N ASN A 470 -5.60 -3.29 19.00
CA ASN A 470 -5.76 -2.01 19.67
C ASN A 470 -6.25 -0.88 18.74
N ASP A 471 -6.03 -0.99 17.43
CA ASP A 471 -6.49 -0.02 16.43
C ASP A 471 -7.96 -0.24 16.04
N ALA A 472 -8.53 -1.42 16.32
CA ALA A 472 -9.95 -1.70 16.08
C ALA A 472 -10.90 -1.05 17.10
N GLN A 473 -10.39 -0.44 18.17
CA GLN A 473 -11.24 0.25 19.13
C GLN A 473 -11.70 1.61 18.61
N GLY A 474 -12.90 2.03 19.02
CA GLY A 474 -13.34 3.41 18.86
C GLY A 474 -14.54 3.58 17.92
N LEU A 475 -14.57 4.69 17.19
CA LEU A 475 -15.72 5.16 16.39
C LEU A 475 -15.70 4.58 14.98
N TYR A 476 -16.87 4.20 14.49
CA TYR A 476 -17.12 3.62 13.17
C TYR A 476 -18.21 4.43 12.50
N PHE A 477 -17.84 5.24 11.52
CA PHE A 477 -18.74 6.16 10.85
C PHE A 477 -19.34 5.55 9.60
N TYR A 478 -20.67 5.54 9.56
CA TYR A 478 -21.46 5.03 8.46
C TYR A 478 -22.23 6.16 7.80
N ARG A 479 -22.00 6.35 6.51
CA ARG A 479 -22.78 7.23 5.64
C ARG A 479 -23.60 6.35 4.72
N LEU A 480 -24.93 6.40 4.85
CA LEU A 480 -25.84 5.54 4.06
C LEU A 480 -25.40 4.05 4.08
N ASP A 481 -25.23 3.48 5.28
CA ASP A 481 -24.78 2.11 5.52
C ASP A 481 -23.37 1.72 4.99
N ARG A 482 -22.68 2.63 4.29
CA ARG A 482 -21.28 2.47 3.90
C ARG A 482 -20.37 2.94 5.04
N LEU A 483 -19.45 2.09 5.48
CA LEU A 483 -18.42 2.51 6.43
C LEU A 483 -17.41 3.41 5.72
N ILE A 484 -17.24 4.63 6.22
CA ILE A 484 -16.33 5.62 5.61
C ILE A 484 -15.07 5.86 6.44
N LYS A 485 -15.13 5.61 7.76
CA LYS A 485 -14.02 5.74 8.71
C LYS A 485 -14.22 4.80 9.89
N TRP A 486 -13.15 4.18 10.39
CA TRP A 486 -13.23 3.24 11.51
C TRP A 486 -12.03 3.30 12.44
N GLY A 487 -12.30 2.99 13.71
CA GLY A 487 -11.31 3.00 14.79
C GLY A 487 -10.94 4.42 15.23
N GLY A 488 -10.20 4.51 16.33
CA GLY A 488 -9.83 5.80 16.92
C GLY A 488 -11.00 6.51 17.61
N TRP A 489 -10.69 7.60 18.29
CA TRP A 489 -11.63 8.25 19.21
C TRP A 489 -11.89 9.72 18.89
N GLU A 490 -11.39 10.25 17.77
CA GLU A 490 -11.56 11.67 17.38
C GLU A 490 -11.28 12.65 18.54
N ASP A 491 -10.17 12.43 19.24
CA ASP A 491 -9.74 13.22 20.41
C ASP A 491 -10.69 13.20 21.63
N ILE A 492 -11.77 12.42 21.61
CA ILE A 492 -12.68 12.23 22.75
C ILE A 492 -11.99 11.43 23.87
N PHE A 493 -11.19 10.42 23.49
CA PHE A 493 -10.47 9.58 24.44
C PHE A 493 -9.10 9.14 23.91
N ALA A 494 -8.17 8.85 24.81
CA ALA A 494 -6.95 8.15 24.45
C ALA A 494 -7.23 6.66 24.10
N LYS A 495 -6.45 6.11 23.18
CA LYS A 495 -6.38 4.65 22.95
C LYS A 495 -5.81 3.97 24.20
N ASP A 496 -6.45 2.89 24.61
CA ASP A 496 -6.07 2.11 25.80
C ASP A 496 -6.24 0.61 25.49
N GLU A 497 -5.26 -0.20 25.88
CA GLU A 497 -5.26 -1.66 25.62
C GLU A 497 -6.50 -2.33 26.24
N HIS A 498 -6.90 -1.88 27.43
CA HIS A 498 -8.04 -2.42 28.15
C HIS A 498 -9.38 -2.03 27.52
N THR A 499 -9.39 -1.12 26.54
CA THR A 499 -10.59 -0.73 25.78
C THR A 499 -10.57 -1.25 24.35
N LYS A 500 -9.70 -2.20 24.00
CA LYS A 500 -9.64 -2.74 22.64
C LYS A 500 -10.90 -3.48 22.16
N LEU A 501 -11.81 -3.79 23.09
CA LEU A 501 -13.06 -4.51 22.84
C LEU A 501 -14.25 -3.60 22.48
N ILE A 502 -14.16 -2.29 22.73
CA ILE A 502 -15.28 -1.38 22.44
C ILE A 502 -15.20 -0.84 21.02
N ARG A 503 -16.33 -0.89 20.34
CA ARG A 503 -16.53 -0.37 18.99
C ARG A 503 -17.87 0.38 18.98
N VAL A 504 -17.93 1.56 18.39
CA VAL A 504 -19.10 2.46 18.44
C VAL A 504 -19.52 2.83 17.03
N ALA A 505 -20.69 2.38 16.59
CA ALA A 505 -21.27 2.77 15.31
C ALA A 505 -21.88 4.18 15.40
N VAL A 506 -21.58 5.02 14.42
CA VAL A 506 -22.11 6.37 14.25
C VAL A 506 -22.69 6.46 12.84
N ASP A 507 -24.00 6.34 12.75
CA ASP A 507 -24.77 6.32 11.50
C ASP A 507 -25.34 7.70 11.19
N PHE A 508 -25.19 8.14 9.93
CA PHE A 508 -25.74 9.40 9.47
C PHE A 508 -26.15 9.36 7.98
N ASP A 509 -27.05 10.26 7.63
CA ASP A 509 -27.54 10.46 6.26
C ASP A 509 -26.89 11.69 5.60
N ARG A 510 -27.30 12.00 4.38
CA ARG A 510 -26.72 13.12 3.60
C ARG A 510 -26.93 14.48 4.24
N LEU A 511 -27.95 14.64 5.10
CA LEU A 511 -28.26 15.91 5.76
C LEU A 511 -27.16 16.32 6.74
N ALA A 512 -26.36 15.37 7.22
CA ALA A 512 -25.24 15.60 8.12
C ALA A 512 -23.88 15.83 7.40
N ASP A 513 -23.82 15.68 6.07
CA ASP A 513 -22.54 15.73 5.32
C ASP A 513 -21.81 17.07 5.48
N GLU A 514 -22.55 18.18 5.51
CA GLU A 514 -21.97 19.53 5.59
C GLU A 514 -21.41 19.81 6.98
N GLN A 515 -22.16 19.48 8.03
CA GLN A 515 -21.76 19.66 9.43
C GLN A 515 -20.59 18.75 9.80
N LEU A 516 -20.49 17.57 9.19
CA LEU A 516 -19.39 16.63 9.38
C LEU A 516 -18.17 16.90 8.47
N GLN A 517 -18.28 17.88 7.56
CA GLN A 517 -17.25 18.27 6.60
C GLN A 517 -16.65 17.07 5.84
N VAL A 518 -17.51 16.19 5.32
CA VAL A 518 -17.07 15.02 4.56
C VAL A 518 -16.38 15.48 3.28
N ASP A 519 -15.10 15.15 3.14
CA ASP A 519 -14.28 15.56 2.01
C ASP A 519 -14.50 14.68 0.76
N ILE A 520 -13.89 15.08 -0.37
CA ILE A 520 -14.03 14.38 -1.67
C ILE A 520 -13.54 12.92 -1.58
N SER A 521 -12.54 12.66 -0.75
CA SER A 521 -12.01 11.30 -0.53
C SER A 521 -12.94 10.43 0.34
N LYS A 522 -13.95 11.02 0.98
CA LYS A 522 -14.83 10.39 1.98
C LYS A 522 -14.06 9.83 3.19
N GLN A 523 -12.83 10.27 3.42
CA GLN A 523 -11.96 9.75 4.50
C GLN A 523 -11.87 10.72 5.68
N LEU A 524 -12.14 12.01 5.46
CA LEU A 524 -12.13 13.00 6.53
C LEU A 524 -13.54 13.22 7.06
N ILE A 525 -13.67 13.08 8.39
CA ILE A 525 -14.85 13.46 9.16
C ILE A 525 -14.36 14.33 10.29
N ARG A 526 -15.01 15.47 10.50
CA ARG A 526 -14.76 16.35 11.64
C ARG A 526 -16.02 16.44 12.48
N LEU A 527 -15.91 16.07 13.76
CA LEU A 527 -17.01 16.18 14.70
C LEU A 527 -17.16 17.64 15.16
N PRO A 528 -18.36 18.23 15.09
CA PRO A 528 -18.63 19.51 15.71
C PRO A 528 -18.37 19.48 17.22
N PHE A 529 -17.82 20.55 17.80
CA PHE A 529 -17.58 20.64 19.25
C PHE A 529 -18.83 20.37 20.09
N ALA A 530 -20.01 20.77 19.60
CA ALA A 530 -21.29 20.59 20.27
C ALA A 530 -21.65 19.12 20.54
N ILE A 531 -21.17 18.17 19.72
CA ILE A 531 -21.50 16.75 19.86
C ILE A 531 -20.44 15.93 20.61
N ILE A 532 -19.25 16.49 20.85
CA ILE A 532 -18.17 15.79 21.56
C ILE A 532 -18.62 15.36 22.95
N LYS A 533 -19.23 16.28 23.71
CA LYS A 533 -19.64 16.00 25.10
C LYS A 533 -20.80 14.99 25.20
N PRO A 534 -21.90 15.13 24.44
CA PRO A 534 -22.95 14.11 24.36
C PRO A 534 -22.41 12.72 23.98
N LEU A 535 -21.49 12.66 23.01
CA LEU A 535 -20.89 11.41 22.56
C LEU A 535 -19.98 10.80 23.63
N GLU A 536 -19.18 11.61 24.32
CA GLU A 536 -18.34 11.19 25.46
C GLU A 536 -19.19 10.53 26.55
N ASP A 537 -20.29 11.18 26.95
CA ASP A 537 -21.13 10.72 28.06
C ASP A 537 -21.86 9.41 27.73
N LEU A 538 -22.32 9.24 26.49
CA LEU A 538 -22.92 8.00 25.99
C LEU A 538 -21.93 6.83 26.04
N ILE A 539 -20.66 7.07 25.68
CA ILE A 539 -19.64 6.03 25.53
C ILE A 539 -19.06 5.58 26.88
N LYS A 540 -19.13 6.40 27.94
CA LYS A 540 -18.52 6.11 29.25
C LYS A 540 -18.91 4.74 29.83
N SER A 541 -20.22 4.44 29.87
CA SER A 541 -20.72 3.19 30.45
C SER A 541 -20.29 1.95 29.64
N PRO A 542 -20.49 1.89 28.31
CA PRO A 542 -19.95 0.81 27.47
C PRO A 542 -18.42 0.66 27.57
N ARG A 543 -17.67 1.78 27.63
CA ARG A 543 -16.21 1.76 27.73
C ARG A 543 -15.74 1.15 29.06
N ALA A 544 -16.41 1.46 30.16
CA ALA A 544 -16.12 0.84 31.46
C ALA A 544 -16.41 -0.67 31.44
N ALA A 545 -17.49 -1.09 30.78
CA ALA A 545 -17.82 -2.50 30.62
C ALA A 545 -16.79 -3.26 29.75
N ALA A 546 -16.27 -2.62 28.69
CA ALA A 546 -15.19 -3.20 27.88
C ALA A 546 -13.93 -3.46 28.71
N ARG A 547 -13.53 -2.52 29.58
CA ARG A 547 -12.40 -2.69 30.52
C ARG A 547 -12.62 -3.86 31.47
N LEU A 548 -13.83 -3.97 32.03
CA LEU A 548 -14.17 -5.06 32.94
C LEU A 548 -14.12 -6.42 32.22
N ARG A 549 -14.66 -6.50 30.99
CA ARG A 549 -14.65 -7.73 30.16
C ARG A 549 -13.24 -8.14 29.78
N TYR A 550 -12.37 -7.18 29.46
CA TYR A 550 -10.96 -7.43 29.16
C TYR A 550 -10.20 -7.99 30.37
N ASN A 551 -10.46 -7.47 31.57
CA ASN A 551 -9.77 -7.90 32.80
C ASN A 551 -10.25 -9.26 33.33
N LYS A 552 -11.38 -9.77 32.84
CA LYS A 552 -11.94 -11.06 33.23
C LYS A 552 -11.17 -12.21 32.56
N LYS A 553 -9.91 -12.42 32.94
CA LYS A 553 -9.18 -13.66 32.65
C LYS A 553 -9.77 -14.78 33.50
N GLU A 554 -10.04 -15.94 32.91
CA GLU A 554 -10.52 -17.11 33.65
C GLU A 554 -9.55 -17.46 34.78
N LYS A 555 -10.08 -17.63 36.00
CA LYS A 555 -9.37 -18.38 37.03
C LYS A 555 -9.30 -19.83 36.55
N PRO A 556 -8.14 -20.51 36.56
CA PRO A 556 -8.11 -21.94 36.35
C PRO A 556 -9.02 -22.60 37.39
N ALA A 557 -9.86 -23.55 36.94
CA ALA A 557 -10.75 -24.29 37.81
C ALA A 557 -9.94 -24.89 38.99
N PRO A 558 -10.40 -24.76 40.25
CA PRO A 558 -9.71 -25.38 41.37
C PRO A 558 -9.75 -26.90 41.17
N ALA A 559 -8.58 -27.54 41.13
CA ALA A 559 -8.48 -28.99 41.11
C ALA A 559 -9.31 -29.59 42.25
N PRO A 560 -10.13 -30.62 42.00
CA PRO A 560 -10.95 -31.21 43.04
C PRO A 560 -10.04 -31.82 44.11
N LYS A 561 -10.13 -31.28 45.34
CA LYS A 561 -9.56 -31.91 46.53
C LYS A 561 -10.44 -33.10 46.89
N GLY A 562 -10.01 -34.31 46.53
CA GLY A 562 -10.58 -35.57 47.00
C GLY A 562 -9.52 -36.40 47.73
N GLY A 563 -9.58 -36.42 49.06
CA GLY A 563 -8.75 -37.26 49.91
C GLY A 563 -9.37 -38.64 50.17
N GLY A 564 -8.53 -39.69 50.11
CA GLY A 564 -8.56 -41.02 50.77
C GLY A 564 -9.88 -41.81 50.85
N LYS A 565 -9.93 -43.13 50.63
CA LYS A 565 -9.12 -44.20 51.27
C LYS A 565 -9.31 -45.56 50.55
N THR A 566 -8.20 -46.30 50.43
CA THR A 566 -7.97 -47.77 50.49
C THR A 566 -9.09 -48.77 50.21
N GLU A 567 -8.81 -49.74 49.32
CA GLU A 567 -8.66 -51.17 49.67
C GLU A 567 -7.97 -51.97 48.54
N SER A 568 -7.00 -52.81 48.91
CA SER A 568 -6.40 -53.92 48.15
C SER A 568 -6.62 -55.19 49.00
N PRO A 569 -6.59 -56.46 48.49
CA PRO A 569 -5.35 -57.09 47.99
C PRO A 569 -5.52 -58.29 47.00
N THR A 570 -4.38 -58.99 46.77
CA THR A 570 -4.09 -60.29 46.08
C THR A 570 -3.69 -60.19 44.59
N GLY A 571 -2.60 -60.77 44.08
CA GLY A 571 -1.50 -61.59 44.63
C GLY A 571 -0.44 -61.90 43.52
N THR A 572 0.81 -61.98 43.95
CA THR A 572 2.18 -62.35 43.42
C THR A 572 2.32 -63.47 42.35
N PRO A 573 3.55 -63.87 41.84
CA PRO A 573 4.94 -63.33 41.97
C PRO A 573 5.94 -63.43 40.74
N ALA A 574 6.97 -62.54 40.73
CA ALA A 574 8.46 -62.69 40.52
C ALA A 574 9.09 -63.51 39.34
N PRO A 575 10.44 -63.46 39.03
CA PRO A 575 11.56 -62.81 39.76
C PRO A 575 12.74 -62.15 38.97
N SER A 576 13.54 -61.39 39.74
CA SER A 576 15.02 -61.27 39.84
C SER A 576 15.98 -60.93 38.68
N GLY A 577 16.90 -59.97 38.96
CA GLY A 577 18.24 -59.87 38.35
C GLY A 577 19.05 -58.67 38.89
N PHE A 578 19.99 -58.92 39.81
CA PHE A 578 20.97 -57.97 40.38
C PHE A 578 22.23 -57.84 39.49
N VAL A 579 22.99 -56.75 39.67
CA VAL A 579 24.44 -56.69 40.03
C VAL A 579 25.13 -55.42 39.47
N GLN A 580 25.78 -54.68 40.38
CA GLN A 580 26.80 -53.62 40.17
C GLN A 580 28.21 -54.26 40.24
N PRO A 581 29.31 -53.67 39.71
CA PRO A 581 30.22 -52.94 40.61
C PRO A 581 31.17 -51.85 40.02
N THR A 582 31.42 -50.83 40.84
CA THR A 582 32.65 -50.08 41.24
C THR A 582 33.87 -49.73 40.32
N THR A 583 34.21 -48.42 40.39
CA THR A 583 35.51 -47.72 40.65
C THR A 583 36.65 -47.51 39.62
N ALA A 584 36.86 -46.20 39.35
CA ALA A 584 38.10 -45.37 39.43
C ALA A 584 39.24 -45.46 38.39
N ALA A 585 39.53 -44.35 37.68
CA ALA A 585 40.66 -43.42 37.95
C ALA A 585 41.07 -42.54 36.72
N GLY A 586 41.31 -41.25 36.96
CA GLY A 586 42.38 -40.46 36.31
C GLY A 586 42.04 -39.56 35.10
N GLY A 587 42.29 -38.24 35.24
CA GLY A 587 42.57 -37.34 34.11
C GLY A 587 41.92 -35.94 34.19
N SER A 588 42.71 -34.93 34.58
CA SER A 588 42.34 -33.51 34.70
C SER A 588 41.81 -32.87 33.40
N PRO A 589 40.80 -31.97 33.45
CA PRO A 589 40.41 -31.16 32.30
C PRO A 589 41.12 -29.79 32.30
N VAL A 590 41.74 -29.49 31.16
CA VAL A 590 42.30 -28.18 30.80
C VAL A 590 41.16 -27.19 30.54
N THR A 591 41.30 -26.01 31.13
CA THR A 591 40.39 -24.86 31.06
C THR A 591 40.47 -24.21 29.68
N ALA A 592 39.32 -24.01 29.03
CA ALA A 592 39.17 -23.10 27.89
C ALA A 592 38.13 -22.02 28.25
N PRO A 593 38.34 -20.74 27.89
CA PRO A 593 37.63 -19.62 28.50
C PRO A 593 36.21 -19.47 27.98
N ALA A 594 35.31 -19.10 28.90
CA ALA A 594 33.96 -18.66 28.59
C ALA A 594 33.98 -17.41 27.66
N PRO A 595 33.03 -17.28 26.73
CA PRO A 595 32.92 -16.09 25.88
C PRO A 595 32.61 -14.86 26.72
N ALA A 596 33.33 -13.77 26.44
CA ALA A 596 33.21 -12.49 27.11
C ALA A 596 31.76 -11.94 27.07
N PRO A 597 31.32 -11.21 28.10
CA PRO A 597 30.01 -10.57 28.12
C PRO A 597 29.93 -9.51 27.01
N ALA A 598 28.83 -9.57 26.25
CA ALA A 598 28.51 -8.60 25.22
C ALA A 598 28.57 -7.16 25.78
N ALA A 599 29.27 -6.28 25.05
CA ALA A 599 29.39 -4.87 25.36
C ALA A 599 28.01 -4.22 25.58
N LYS A 600 27.89 -3.48 26.69
CA LYS A 600 26.71 -2.65 26.99
C LYS A 600 26.53 -1.66 25.84
N LYS A 601 25.32 -1.62 25.26
CA LYS A 601 24.89 -0.55 24.34
C LYS A 601 25.01 0.79 25.05
N ASP A 602 25.88 1.67 24.56
CA ASP A 602 25.86 3.08 24.92
C ASP A 602 24.48 3.65 24.58
N ARG A 603 23.80 4.19 25.60
CA ARG A 603 22.48 4.81 25.47
C ARG A 603 22.71 6.31 25.27
N THR A 604 22.32 6.76 24.09
CA THR A 604 22.09 8.13 23.60
C THR A 604 22.16 9.30 24.59
N ALA A 605 22.99 10.31 24.27
CA ALA A 605 23.23 11.53 25.04
C ALA A 605 22.14 12.64 24.92
N ILE A 606 21.18 12.51 24.00
CA ILE A 606 20.09 13.49 23.78
C ILE A 606 18.73 12.83 23.96
N ARG A 607 17.82 13.50 24.66
CA ARG A 607 16.44 13.04 24.92
C ARG A 607 15.42 14.14 24.58
N LEU A 608 14.33 13.76 23.91
CA LEU A 608 13.18 14.64 23.72
C LEU A 608 12.25 14.59 24.94
N VAL A 609 11.80 15.77 25.41
CA VAL A 609 10.82 15.90 26.50
C VAL A 609 9.53 16.55 26.01
N SER A 610 8.42 16.26 26.68
CA SER A 610 7.08 16.79 26.32
C SER A 610 6.87 18.25 26.73
N SER A 611 7.69 18.78 27.63
CA SER A 611 7.64 20.16 28.13
C SER A 611 8.99 20.55 28.73
N GLY A 612 9.34 21.83 28.66
CA GLY A 612 10.55 22.39 29.26
C GLY A 612 10.49 23.91 29.23
N ASP A 613 11.22 24.55 30.12
CA ASP A 613 11.38 26.00 30.28
C ASP A 613 12.46 26.58 29.35
N LYS A 614 13.35 25.74 28.81
CA LYS A 614 14.36 26.12 27.81
C LYS A 614 14.27 25.25 26.55
N PRO A 615 14.69 25.74 25.37
CA PRO A 615 14.72 24.94 24.13
C PRO A 615 15.52 23.64 24.27
N TRP A 616 16.61 23.68 25.03
CA TRP A 616 17.29 22.50 25.56
C TRP A 616 17.99 22.85 26.88
N GLN A 617 18.28 21.84 27.69
CA GLN A 617 19.06 21.98 28.93
C GLN A 617 19.78 20.70 29.29
N ARG A 618 20.93 20.82 29.97
CA ARG A 618 21.65 19.68 30.54
C ARG A 618 20.98 19.21 31.83
N LYS A 619 20.74 17.90 31.92
CA LYS A 619 20.35 17.24 33.17
C LYS A 619 21.27 16.08 33.50
N THR A 620 21.60 15.98 34.77
CA THR A 620 22.34 14.85 35.32
C THR A 620 21.35 13.85 35.88
N GLY A 621 21.18 12.72 35.18
CA GLY A 621 20.33 11.62 35.62
C GLY A 621 21.12 10.45 36.19
N PHE A 622 20.41 9.39 36.61
CA PHE A 622 21.01 8.14 37.11
C PHE A 622 21.95 7.42 36.13
N LYS A 623 22.01 7.86 34.87
CA LYS A 623 22.79 7.25 33.78
C LYS A 623 23.90 8.16 33.23
N GLY A 624 24.09 9.35 33.80
CA GLY A 624 25.08 10.34 33.34
C GLY A 624 24.45 11.68 32.96
N GLU A 625 25.27 12.54 32.36
CA GLU A 625 24.81 13.82 31.80
C GLU A 625 24.12 13.59 30.46
N GLU A 626 22.87 14.03 30.33
CA GLU A 626 22.07 13.98 29.12
C GLU A 626 21.57 15.41 28.77
N VAL A 627 21.38 15.69 27.49
CA VAL A 627 20.77 16.94 27.01
C VAL A 627 19.29 16.67 26.72
N GLU A 628 18.40 17.36 27.43
CA GLU A 628 16.96 17.32 27.18
C GLU A 628 16.57 18.44 26.21
N VAL A 629 15.91 18.09 25.11
CA VAL A 629 15.40 19.02 24.10
C VAL A 629 13.88 19.11 24.23
N SER A 630 13.36 20.34 24.35
CA SER A 630 11.95 20.62 24.56
C SER A 630 11.25 21.04 23.25
N PRO A 631 9.91 21.07 23.21
CA PRO A 631 9.17 21.48 22.01
C PRO A 631 9.25 22.98 21.69
N LEU A 632 9.91 23.79 22.53
CA LEU A 632 10.08 25.24 22.31
C LEU A 632 10.86 25.56 21.02
N MET A 633 11.65 24.61 20.49
CA MET A 633 12.33 24.75 19.20
C MET A 633 12.01 23.55 18.27
N PRO A 634 10.90 23.61 17.51
CA PRO A 634 10.43 22.50 16.66
C PRO A 634 11.46 22.03 15.61
N THR A 635 12.31 22.94 15.15
CA THR A 635 13.40 22.63 14.21
C THR A 635 14.46 21.73 14.83
N LEU A 636 14.82 21.94 16.11
CA LEU A 636 15.75 21.07 16.83
C LEU A 636 15.13 19.72 17.15
N VAL A 637 13.84 19.69 17.53
CA VAL A 637 13.10 18.43 17.72
C VAL A 637 13.10 17.61 16.43
N THR A 638 12.81 18.25 15.29
CA THR A 638 12.83 17.61 13.97
C THR A 638 14.22 17.07 13.61
N LEU A 639 15.28 17.83 13.93
CA LEU A 639 16.66 17.40 13.71
C LEU A 639 17.00 16.16 14.54
N VAL A 640 16.68 16.16 15.84
CA VAL A 640 16.91 15.02 16.74
C VAL A 640 16.15 13.77 16.27
N GLN A 641 14.91 13.93 15.78
CA GLN A 641 14.12 12.83 15.21
C GLN A 641 14.73 12.27 13.90
N ARG A 642 15.29 13.14 13.04
CA ARG A 642 15.93 12.70 11.79
C ARG A 642 17.21 11.91 12.02
N ILE A 643 17.96 12.26 13.06
CA ILE A 643 19.21 11.57 13.42
C ILE A 643 18.98 10.45 14.45
N ASP A 644 17.73 10.02 14.70
CA ASP A 644 17.40 9.11 15.80
C ASP A 644 18.18 7.77 15.76
N LYS A 645 18.51 7.32 14.56
CA LYS A 645 19.23 6.06 14.30
C LYS A 645 20.75 6.22 14.13
N ASP A 646 21.27 7.45 14.19
CA ASP A 646 22.69 7.76 14.01
C ASP A 646 23.32 8.15 15.35
N ALA A 647 24.13 7.24 15.91
CA ALA A 647 24.74 7.43 17.22
C ALA A 647 25.86 8.48 17.21
N GLU A 648 26.62 8.60 16.12
CA GLU A 648 27.71 9.58 15.99
C GLU A 648 27.15 10.98 15.84
N ALA A 649 26.11 11.15 15.00
CA ALA A 649 25.43 12.43 14.82
C ALA A 649 24.76 12.93 16.11
N LYS A 650 24.19 12.02 16.91
CA LYS A 650 23.63 12.37 18.23
C LYS A 650 24.68 12.83 19.22
N THR A 651 25.83 12.19 19.25
CA THR A 651 26.94 12.59 20.12
C THR A 651 27.48 13.96 19.71
N ALA A 652 27.74 14.17 18.41
CA ALA A 652 28.20 15.45 17.88
C ALA A 652 27.19 16.59 18.16
N LEU A 653 25.89 16.35 17.98
CA LEU A 653 24.86 17.33 18.30
C LEU A 653 24.80 17.62 19.82
N SER A 654 25.00 16.61 20.66
CA SER A 654 24.98 16.77 22.11
C SER A 654 26.13 17.67 22.58
N GLU A 655 27.33 17.48 22.03
CA GLU A 655 28.49 18.31 22.35
C GLU A 655 28.29 19.75 21.87
N PHE A 656 27.76 19.92 20.66
CA PHE A 656 27.44 21.24 20.12
C PHE A 656 26.42 22.00 20.99
N LEU A 657 25.33 21.35 21.39
CA LEU A 657 24.31 21.97 22.25
C LEU A 657 24.85 22.34 23.63
N ARG A 658 25.78 21.56 24.19
CA ARG A 658 26.46 21.88 25.46
C ARG A 658 27.38 23.09 25.35
N ALA A 659 28.07 23.23 24.21
CA ALA A 659 28.90 24.41 23.95
C ALA A 659 28.05 25.69 23.88
N LEU A 660 26.90 25.62 23.20
CA LEU A 660 25.95 26.73 23.12
C LEU A 660 25.28 27.04 24.47
N GLU A 661 24.95 26.01 25.25
CA GLU A 661 24.42 26.18 26.60
C GLU A 661 25.43 26.87 27.53
N SER A 662 26.72 26.50 27.44
CA SER A 662 27.80 27.17 28.19
C SER A 662 27.99 28.64 27.78
N ALA A 663 27.56 29.00 26.57
CA ALA A 663 27.55 30.38 26.06
C ALA A 663 26.25 31.15 26.38
N GLY A 664 25.32 30.57 27.14
CA GLY A 664 24.06 31.22 27.54
C GLY A 664 23.03 31.37 26.42
N VAL A 665 23.20 30.65 25.30
CA VAL A 665 22.31 30.75 24.12
C VAL A 665 20.87 30.28 24.39
N PRO A 666 20.61 29.20 25.17
CA PRO A 666 19.24 28.78 25.48
C PRO A 666 18.41 29.90 26.10
N ASP A 667 19.01 30.68 27.00
CA ASP A 667 18.32 31.76 27.72
C ASP A 667 17.96 32.92 26.76
N GLN A 668 18.87 33.26 25.84
CA GLN A 668 18.63 34.30 24.81
C GLN A 668 17.54 33.93 23.81
N LEU A 669 17.30 32.63 23.60
CA LEU A 669 16.26 32.13 22.70
C LEU A 669 14.88 32.11 23.35
N THR A 670 14.81 32.09 24.69
CA THR A 670 13.57 32.22 25.47
C THR A 670 13.12 33.66 25.67
N ASP A 671 14.05 34.63 25.75
CA ASP A 671 13.72 36.05 25.95
C ASP A 671 13.18 36.77 24.69
N LYS A 672 13.09 36.06 23.55
CA LYS A 672 12.59 36.59 22.27
C LYS A 672 11.33 35.88 21.74
N ALA A 673 10.71 35.02 22.54
CA ALA A 673 9.49 34.27 22.17
C ALA A 673 8.22 34.90 22.72
#